data_AF-A0A226GR86-F1
#
_entry.id   AF-A0A226GR86-F1
#
_cell.length_a   1.000
_cell.length_b   1.000
_cell.length_c   1.000
_cell.angle_alpha   90.00
_cell.angle_beta   90.00
_cell.angle_gamma   90.00
#
_symmetry.space_group_name_H-M   'P 1'
#
loop_
_entity.id
_entity.type
_entity.pdbx_description
1 polymer ?
#
loop_
_entity_poly.entity_id
_entity_poly.type
_entity_poly.pdbx_seq_one_letter_code
_entity_poly.pdbx_strand_id
1 'polypeptide(L)'
;MDDNFSPRVKDVITYSKEEALRLGHDFIGTEHLMLGILRDGNGKAIHILNNLAVDLDHLRRKVEILSPANQSVEVNAEKKNLHLTRQAERALKTTFLEAKVFQSSSISTAHLLLCILRNENDPTTKLLNKLKIDYDIAKEQYLNMTPSEEEFLENLPRNESYNDDSGQDDSLKESSFNNPANKSNKKSKTPVLDNFGRDLTEMAEEGKLDPVVGREKEIERVSQILSRRKKNNPLLIGEPGVGKSAIAEGLALRIIQKKVSRILFNKRVVTLDLASLVAGTKYRGQFEERMKAVMNELEKNDDIILFIDEIHTIVGAGGATGSLDASNMFKPALARGEIQCIGATTLDEYRQYIEKDGALERRFQKVIVEPTSVEETIAILNNVKDKYEDHHNVTYTPEAIEACVKLTNRYMSERFLPDKAIDALDEAGSRVHITNIDVPKQILDLERQLEEVRENKNLVVKKQKYEEAAKLRDDEKRIEKDLAIAQEQWEEDSKNNRIEVTEDNVADVVSMMTGIPVNRIAQTESNKLAQLPELIQNKVIGQNEAVLKIARSIQRNRAGLKDPNKPIGSFIFLGQTGVGKTQLAKVLAKELFDSEDALVRIDMSEYMEKFAISRLVGAPPGYVGYEEGGQLTEKVRRKPYCVVLLDEIEKAHPDVFNMMLQVLDDGYLTDSLGRKIDFKNTIIIMTSNVGARQLKDFGQGVGFGTAAKVAQADDNSKSIIENALKKTFAPEFLNRIDDVIVFNSLEKADIDLIIEIELKKLYSRIAELGYKLSLTDRAKAFIADKGFDKQFGARPLKRAIQKYVEDSLAEEIITSKIHSGDEIMMDLKDDSQELSVEIHKAEEPKNQ
;
A
#
# COMPACT_ATOMS: atom_id res chain seq x y z
N MET A 1 31.93 -11.82 5.56
CA MET A 1 32.22 -10.36 5.53
C MET A 1 32.36 -9.95 4.07
N ASP A 2 31.46 -10.42 3.19
CA ASP A 2 31.84 -10.68 1.78
C ASP A 2 30.89 -10.10 0.71
N ASP A 3 29.73 -9.57 1.09
CA ASP A 3 28.68 -9.26 0.10
C ASP A 3 28.71 -7.83 -0.48
N ASN A 4 29.52 -6.90 0.08
CA ASN A 4 29.56 -5.51 -0.38
C ASN A 4 30.93 -5.03 -0.93
N PHE A 5 31.94 -5.90 -1.04
CA PHE A 5 33.22 -5.53 -1.68
C PHE A 5 33.12 -5.59 -3.20
N SER A 6 33.59 -4.54 -3.88
CA SER A 6 33.65 -4.59 -5.34
C SER A 6 34.68 -5.64 -5.80
N PRO A 7 34.50 -6.24 -7.00
CA PRO A 7 35.39 -7.28 -7.50
C PRO A 7 36.87 -6.89 -7.44
N ARG A 8 37.18 -5.61 -7.71
CA ARG A 8 38.54 -5.09 -7.63
C ARG A 8 39.11 -5.01 -6.22
N VAL A 9 38.30 -4.75 -5.20
CA VAL A 9 38.80 -4.79 -3.82
C VAL A 9 39.14 -6.24 -3.43
N LYS A 10 38.34 -7.21 -3.90
CA LYS A 10 38.65 -8.64 -3.71
C LYS A 10 39.96 -9.03 -4.44
N ASP A 11 40.18 -8.49 -5.63
CA ASP A 11 41.43 -8.65 -6.37
C ASP A 11 42.62 -8.01 -5.64
N VAL A 12 42.50 -6.76 -5.17
CA VAL A 12 43.53 -6.08 -4.37
C VAL A 12 43.89 -6.85 -3.10
N ILE A 13 42.91 -7.44 -2.41
CA ILE A 13 43.16 -8.32 -1.25
C ILE A 13 43.95 -9.56 -1.69
N THR A 14 43.62 -10.15 -2.83
CA THR A 14 44.35 -11.30 -3.39
C THR A 14 45.78 -10.92 -3.75
N TYR A 15 45.99 -9.80 -4.46
CA TYR A 15 47.32 -9.29 -4.79
C TYR A 15 48.13 -8.95 -3.54
N SER A 16 47.51 -8.38 -2.51
CA SER A 16 48.22 -8.07 -1.26
C SER A 16 48.78 -9.33 -0.57
N LYS A 17 48.09 -10.46 -0.70
CA LYS A 17 48.55 -11.76 -0.20
C LYS A 17 49.73 -12.27 -1.01
N GLU A 18 49.67 -12.13 -2.33
CA GLU A 18 50.77 -12.52 -3.22
C GLU A 18 52.02 -11.66 -3.01
N GLU A 19 51.86 -10.34 -2.82
CA GLU A 19 52.95 -9.43 -2.52
C GLU A 19 53.61 -9.73 -1.16
N ALA A 20 52.82 -10.09 -0.14
CA ALA A 20 53.36 -10.54 1.13
C ALA A 20 54.20 -11.83 0.98
N LEU A 21 53.74 -12.78 0.19
CA LEU A 21 54.51 -14.00 -0.12
C LEU A 21 55.77 -13.69 -0.94
N ARG A 22 55.68 -12.79 -1.94
CA ARG A 22 56.81 -12.36 -2.77
C ARG A 22 57.92 -11.72 -1.95
N LEU A 23 57.55 -10.90 -0.96
CA LEU A 23 58.50 -10.25 -0.05
C LEU A 23 58.95 -11.15 1.12
N GLY A 24 58.41 -12.37 1.25
CA GLY A 24 58.78 -13.32 2.30
C GLY A 24 58.20 -12.97 3.68
N HIS A 25 57.08 -12.25 3.73
CA HIS A 25 56.38 -11.89 4.97
C HIS A 25 55.31 -12.93 5.33
N ASP A 26 55.17 -13.23 6.62
CA ASP A 26 54.19 -14.17 7.18
C ASP A 26 52.88 -13.49 7.64
N PHE A 27 52.74 -12.19 7.34
CA PHE A 27 51.57 -11.36 7.62
C PHE A 27 51.25 -10.44 6.43
N ILE A 28 50.01 -9.92 6.38
CA ILE A 28 49.57 -8.89 5.42
C ILE A 28 49.37 -7.58 6.18
N GLY A 29 50.21 -6.59 5.86
CA GLY A 29 50.14 -5.22 6.39
C GLY A 29 49.52 -4.20 5.43
N THR A 30 49.46 -2.93 5.84
CA THR A 30 48.90 -1.84 5.00
C THR A 30 49.78 -1.56 3.79
N GLU A 31 51.09 -1.80 3.91
CA GLU A 31 52.07 -1.73 2.83
C GLU A 31 51.77 -2.76 1.74
N HIS A 32 51.33 -3.96 2.13
CA HIS A 32 50.93 -5.01 1.20
C HIS A 32 49.59 -4.70 0.52
N LEU A 33 48.62 -4.13 1.25
CA LEU A 33 47.38 -3.63 0.66
C LEU A 33 47.67 -2.51 -0.35
N MET A 34 48.61 -1.62 -0.04
CA MET A 34 49.03 -0.56 -0.94
C MET A 34 49.73 -1.11 -2.20
N LEU A 35 50.61 -2.10 -2.05
CA LEU A 35 51.21 -2.81 -3.20
C LEU A 35 50.14 -3.53 -4.03
N GLY A 36 49.13 -4.11 -3.39
CA GLY A 36 47.98 -4.70 -4.07
C GLY A 36 47.20 -3.68 -4.92
N ILE A 37 46.95 -2.47 -4.38
CA ILE A 37 46.34 -1.36 -5.14
C ILE A 37 47.23 -0.99 -6.34
N LEU A 38 48.54 -0.84 -6.12
CA LEU A 38 49.51 -0.49 -7.17
C LEU A 38 49.67 -1.59 -8.23
N ARG A 39 49.37 -2.85 -7.90
CA ARG A 39 49.43 -3.98 -8.80
C ARG A 39 48.15 -4.15 -9.63
N ASP A 40 46.99 -3.85 -9.05
CA ASP A 40 45.72 -3.76 -9.80
C ASP A 40 45.83 -2.76 -10.96
N GLY A 41 46.61 -1.69 -10.77
CA GLY A 41 47.12 -0.80 -11.83
C GLY A 41 46.06 0.11 -12.46
N ASN A 42 44.77 -0.19 -12.26
CA ASN A 42 43.62 0.59 -12.67
C ASN A 42 42.62 0.64 -11.52
N GLY A 43 41.84 1.72 -11.37
CA GLY A 43 40.77 1.80 -10.35
C GLY A 43 40.71 3.14 -9.67
N LYS A 44 39.68 3.33 -8.84
CA LYS A 44 39.41 4.64 -8.22
C LYS A 44 40.60 5.12 -7.37
N ALA A 45 41.30 4.21 -6.67
CA ALA A 45 42.49 4.57 -5.90
C ALA A 45 43.67 5.01 -6.79
N ILE A 46 43.93 4.28 -7.89
CA ILE A 46 44.98 4.65 -8.85
C ILE A 46 44.66 5.97 -9.55
N HIS A 47 43.40 6.20 -9.88
CA HIS A 47 42.96 7.47 -10.46
C HIS A 47 43.19 8.65 -9.52
N ILE A 48 42.89 8.51 -8.22
CA ILE A 48 43.22 9.53 -7.21
C ILE A 48 44.72 9.82 -7.20
N LEU A 49 45.56 8.78 -7.16
CA LEU A 49 47.02 8.93 -7.15
C LEU A 49 47.53 9.62 -8.44
N ASN A 50 46.98 9.27 -9.60
CA ASN A 50 47.33 9.88 -10.88
C ASN A 50 46.91 11.37 -10.96
N ASN A 51 45.72 11.72 -10.47
CA ASN A 51 45.25 13.12 -10.43
C ASN A 51 46.11 13.98 -9.50
N LEU A 52 46.67 13.38 -8.45
CA LEU A 52 47.65 14.01 -7.58
C LEU A 52 49.08 14.03 -8.17
N ALA A 53 49.23 13.63 -9.44
CA ALA A 53 50.50 13.57 -10.17
C ALA A 53 51.58 12.72 -9.47
N VAL A 54 51.17 11.64 -8.81
CA VAL A 54 52.05 10.72 -8.11
C VAL A 54 52.67 9.72 -9.08
N ASP A 55 53.99 9.64 -9.10
CA ASP A 55 54.72 8.59 -9.83
C ASP A 55 54.52 7.24 -9.11
N LEU A 56 53.70 6.38 -9.72
CA LEU A 56 53.33 5.07 -9.16
C LEU A 56 54.53 4.12 -9.03
N ASP A 57 55.52 4.20 -9.94
CA ASP A 57 56.73 3.38 -9.88
C ASP A 57 57.70 3.88 -8.81
N HIS A 58 57.75 5.19 -8.59
CA HIS A 58 58.46 5.75 -7.44
C HIS A 58 57.79 5.35 -6.11
N LEU A 59 56.47 5.44 -6.04
CA LEU A 59 55.70 5.07 -4.86
C LEU A 59 55.86 3.58 -4.53
N ARG A 60 55.78 2.69 -5.53
CA ARG A 60 56.01 1.25 -5.36
C ARG A 60 57.37 0.96 -4.72
N ARG A 61 58.45 1.50 -5.30
CA ARG A 61 59.81 1.34 -4.75
C ARG A 61 59.92 1.84 -3.31
N LYS A 62 59.26 2.96 -2.97
CA LYS A 62 59.25 3.50 -1.61
C LYS A 62 58.48 2.63 -0.63
N VAL A 63 57.37 2.02 -1.05
CA VAL A 63 56.57 1.09 -0.23
C VAL A 63 57.33 -0.22 -0.03
N GLU A 64 58.03 -0.74 -1.05
CA GLU A 64 58.91 -1.90 -0.93
C GLU A 64 60.11 -1.64 0.02
N ILE A 65 60.66 -0.42 0.03
CA ILE A 65 61.72 -0.04 0.99
C ILE A 65 61.21 -0.02 2.44
N LEU A 66 59.92 0.30 2.66
CA LEU A 66 59.32 0.18 4.00
C LEU A 66 59.21 -1.27 4.46
N SER A 67 59.20 -2.23 3.53
CA SER A 67 58.96 -3.64 3.77
C SER A 67 60.01 -4.50 3.02
N PRO A 68 61.28 -4.44 3.44
CA PRO A 68 62.37 -5.09 2.72
C PRO A 68 62.20 -6.61 2.70
N ALA A 69 62.48 -7.22 1.54
CA ALA A 69 62.29 -8.65 1.35
C ALA A 69 63.16 -9.49 2.31
N ASN A 70 62.54 -10.46 2.98
CA ASN A 70 63.24 -11.42 3.84
C ASN A 70 63.87 -12.53 2.98
N GLN A 71 65.18 -12.43 2.73
CA GLN A 71 65.94 -13.41 1.93
C GLN A 71 66.13 -14.80 2.60
N SER A 72 65.58 -15.04 3.80
CA SER A 72 65.85 -16.24 4.60
C SER A 72 64.77 -17.32 4.56
N VAL A 73 63.77 -17.21 3.68
CA VAL A 73 62.67 -18.18 3.59
C VAL A 73 62.64 -18.82 2.20
N GLU A 74 63.10 -20.06 2.08
CA GLU A 74 62.81 -20.90 0.91
C GLU A 74 61.28 -21.02 0.77
N VAL A 75 60.77 -20.56 -0.36
CA VAL A 75 59.34 -20.43 -0.63
C VAL A 75 58.75 -21.80 -0.97
N ASN A 76 58.26 -22.53 0.03
CA ASN A 76 57.20 -23.51 -0.19
C ASN A 76 55.89 -22.73 -0.42
N ALA A 77 55.53 -22.57 -1.70
CA ALA A 77 54.40 -21.76 -2.18
C ALA A 77 53.00 -22.35 -1.92
N GLU A 78 52.89 -23.46 -1.18
CA GLU A 78 51.57 -24.04 -0.86
C GLU A 78 51.00 -23.50 0.46
N LYS A 79 50.04 -22.57 0.31
CA LYS A 79 49.02 -22.15 1.29
C LYS A 79 49.51 -21.93 2.73
N LYS A 80 50.43 -20.99 2.95
CA LYS A 80 50.52 -20.32 4.26
C LYS A 80 49.24 -19.48 4.48
N ASN A 81 48.52 -19.73 5.57
CA ASN A 81 47.45 -18.85 6.04
C ASN A 81 48.11 -17.57 6.60
N LEU A 82 48.23 -16.56 5.75
CA LEU A 82 48.72 -15.24 6.15
C LEU A 82 47.65 -14.50 6.95
N HIS A 83 48.03 -13.99 8.11
CA HIS A 83 47.15 -13.20 8.96
C HIS A 83 47.30 -11.70 8.67
N LEU A 84 46.24 -10.93 8.82
CA LEU A 84 46.29 -9.48 8.68
C LEU A 84 46.89 -8.84 9.95
N THR A 85 47.72 -7.81 9.79
CA THR A 85 48.12 -7.00 10.94
C THR A 85 46.93 -6.23 11.49
N ARG A 86 46.99 -5.80 12.75
CA ARG A 86 45.91 -5.00 13.36
C ARG A 86 45.59 -3.73 12.57
N GLN A 87 46.58 -3.13 11.91
CA GLN A 87 46.39 -1.93 11.09
C GLN A 87 45.68 -2.26 9.77
N ALA A 88 46.09 -3.33 9.08
CA ALA A 88 45.45 -3.79 7.84
C ALA A 88 44.02 -4.27 8.08
N GLU A 89 43.79 -5.04 9.14
CA GLU A 89 42.45 -5.51 9.52
C GLU A 89 41.53 -4.34 9.86
N ARG A 90 42.04 -3.33 10.59
CA ARG A 90 41.28 -2.12 10.89
C ARG A 90 40.92 -1.37 9.61
N ALA A 91 41.88 -1.16 8.71
CA ALA A 91 41.64 -0.46 7.44
C ALA A 91 40.53 -1.13 6.62
N LEU A 92 40.59 -2.46 6.44
CA LEU A 92 39.57 -3.22 5.71
C LEU A 92 38.19 -3.15 6.38
N LYS A 93 38.10 -3.32 7.71
CA LYS A 93 36.83 -3.25 8.44
C LYS A 93 36.21 -1.86 8.39
N THR A 94 37.02 -0.80 8.49
CA THR A 94 36.51 0.58 8.42
C THR A 94 36.16 1.01 7.01
N THR A 95 36.58 0.27 5.98
CA THR A 95 36.29 0.59 4.58
C THR A 95 34.79 0.61 4.31
N PHE A 96 34.02 -0.28 4.95
CA PHE A 96 32.54 -0.26 4.87
C PHE A 96 31.93 1.01 5.47
N LEU A 97 32.45 1.47 6.62
CA LEU A 97 31.98 2.72 7.24
C LEU A 97 32.30 3.92 6.36
N GLU A 98 33.46 3.92 5.71
CA GLU A 98 33.87 4.95 4.77
C GLU A 98 32.94 4.99 3.54
N ALA A 99 32.66 3.84 2.93
CA ALA A 99 31.70 3.73 1.82
C ALA A 99 30.30 4.22 2.22
N LYS A 100 29.85 3.90 3.45
CA LYS A 100 28.56 4.38 3.97
C LYS A 100 28.54 5.90 4.19
N VAL A 101 29.64 6.49 4.66
CA VAL A 101 29.78 7.95 4.83
C VAL A 101 29.64 8.67 3.48
N PHE A 102 30.19 8.09 2.41
CA PHE A 102 30.06 8.62 1.04
C PHE A 102 28.79 8.15 0.31
N GLN A 103 27.89 7.43 1.00
CA GLN A 103 26.66 6.87 0.43
C GLN A 103 26.89 5.98 -0.82
N SER A 104 28.07 5.36 -0.92
CA SER A 104 28.41 4.46 -2.02
C SER A 104 27.75 3.10 -1.84
N SER A 105 27.17 2.56 -2.91
CA SER A 105 26.49 1.25 -2.94
C SER A 105 27.46 0.07 -2.81
N SER A 106 28.73 0.25 -3.19
CA SER A 106 29.78 -0.76 -3.12
C SER A 106 31.05 -0.22 -2.45
N ILE A 107 31.81 -1.12 -1.82
CA ILE A 107 33.12 -0.80 -1.28
C ILE A 107 34.15 -0.85 -2.42
N SER A 108 34.57 0.32 -2.89
CA SER A 108 35.63 0.49 -3.91
C SER A 108 37.06 0.62 -3.34
N THR A 109 38.07 0.54 -4.22
CA THR A 109 39.50 0.71 -3.87
C THR A 109 39.82 2.09 -3.28
N ALA A 110 39.05 3.14 -3.64
CA ALA A 110 39.26 4.50 -3.11
C ALA A 110 38.96 4.57 -1.61
N HIS A 111 37.88 3.92 -1.16
CA HIS A 111 37.57 3.82 0.27
C HIS A 111 38.67 3.10 1.04
N LEU A 112 39.30 2.08 0.43
CA LEU A 112 40.41 1.36 1.04
C LEU A 112 41.64 2.26 1.19
N LEU A 113 41.97 3.03 0.15
CA LEU A 113 43.04 4.04 0.19
C LEU A 113 42.79 5.10 1.29
N LEU A 114 41.56 5.62 1.37
CA LEU A 114 41.16 6.57 2.41
C LEU A 114 41.29 5.97 3.81
N CYS A 115 40.90 4.70 4.01
CA CYS A 115 41.04 4.02 5.30
C CYS A 115 42.50 3.77 5.70
N ILE A 116 43.40 3.52 4.74
CA ILE A 116 44.84 3.46 5.01
C ILE A 116 45.31 4.84 5.50
N LEU A 117 45.03 5.91 4.72
CA LEU A 117 45.43 7.30 5.02
C LEU A 117 44.88 7.84 6.35
N ARG A 118 43.76 7.31 6.83
CA ARG A 118 43.11 7.76 8.07
C ARG A 118 43.91 7.46 9.34
N ASN A 119 44.84 6.51 9.30
CA ASN A 119 45.68 6.17 10.44
C ASN A 119 47.05 6.86 10.36
N GLU A 120 47.19 8.04 10.98
CA GLU A 120 48.44 8.84 10.96
C GLU A 120 49.66 8.11 11.55
N ASN A 121 49.44 7.12 12.41
CA ASN A 121 50.50 6.33 13.03
C ASN A 121 50.99 5.17 12.15
N ASP A 122 50.34 4.91 11.02
CA ASP A 122 50.69 3.86 10.07
C ASP A 122 51.94 4.23 9.25
N PRO A 123 52.93 3.32 9.09
CA PRO A 123 54.12 3.59 8.28
C PRO A 123 53.81 3.93 6.81
N THR A 124 52.82 3.26 6.21
CA THR A 124 52.38 3.52 4.83
C THR A 124 51.79 4.93 4.71
N THR A 125 50.96 5.33 5.68
CA THR A 125 50.41 6.69 5.74
C THR A 125 51.49 7.75 5.93
N LYS A 126 52.47 7.51 6.81
CA LYS A 126 53.60 8.44 6.98
C LYS A 126 54.42 8.61 5.70
N LEU A 127 54.55 7.57 4.89
CA LEU A 127 55.20 7.65 3.59
C LEU A 127 54.35 8.45 2.58
N LEU A 128 53.05 8.19 2.50
CA LEU A 128 52.13 8.93 1.63
C LEU A 128 52.09 10.42 1.99
N ASN A 129 52.07 10.75 3.29
CA ASN A 129 52.15 12.14 3.77
C ASN A 129 53.46 12.84 3.34
N LYS A 130 54.60 12.12 3.31
CA LYS A 130 55.88 12.67 2.79
C LYS A 130 55.81 12.96 1.29
N LEU A 131 54.96 12.26 0.55
CA LEU A 131 54.66 12.50 -0.86
C LEU A 131 53.52 13.52 -1.05
N LYS A 132 53.10 14.20 0.03
CA LYS A 132 52.00 15.19 0.06
C LYS A 132 50.64 14.60 -0.28
N ILE A 133 50.43 13.32 0.02
CA ILE A 133 49.15 12.63 -0.11
C ILE A 133 48.64 12.39 1.31
N ASP A 134 47.71 13.24 1.75
CA ASP A 134 47.00 13.06 3.02
C ASP A 134 45.53 12.66 2.78
N TYR A 135 44.84 12.34 3.87
CA TYR A 135 43.44 11.90 3.83
C TYR A 135 42.52 12.95 3.21
N ASP A 136 42.69 14.23 3.54
CA ASP A 136 41.80 15.31 3.11
C ASP A 136 41.96 15.57 1.60
N ILE A 137 43.20 15.58 1.09
CA ILE A 137 43.50 15.74 -0.33
C ILE A 137 42.94 14.56 -1.14
N ALA A 138 43.16 13.32 -0.67
CA ALA A 138 42.62 12.13 -1.36
C ALA A 138 41.09 12.10 -1.33
N LYS A 139 40.47 12.58 -0.25
CA LYS A 139 39.01 12.70 -0.11
C LYS A 139 38.43 13.76 -1.05
N GLU A 140 39.09 14.91 -1.19
CA GLU A 140 38.67 15.95 -2.13
C GLU A 140 38.70 15.42 -3.57
N GLN A 141 39.76 14.70 -3.95
CA GLN A 141 39.83 14.04 -5.25
C GLN A 141 38.71 13.01 -5.45
N TYR A 142 38.38 12.23 -4.42
CA TYR A 142 37.27 11.29 -4.47
C TYR A 142 35.92 11.99 -4.65
N LEU A 143 35.65 13.07 -3.90
CA LEU A 143 34.40 13.84 -4.00
C LEU A 143 34.23 14.57 -5.33
N ASN A 144 35.33 14.89 -6.00
CA ASN A 144 35.34 15.51 -7.31
C ASN A 144 35.16 14.50 -8.46
N MET A 145 35.17 13.18 -8.17
CA MET A 145 34.85 12.17 -9.18
C MET A 145 33.39 12.26 -9.56
N THR A 146 33.11 12.28 -10.86
CA THR A 146 31.73 12.17 -11.34
C THR A 146 31.24 10.73 -11.22
N PRO A 147 29.95 10.47 -10.96
CA PRO A 147 29.40 9.11 -10.92
C PRO A 147 29.67 8.30 -12.21
N SER A 148 29.77 8.98 -13.35
CA SER A 148 30.16 8.39 -14.64
C SER A 148 31.62 7.97 -14.70
N GLU A 149 32.54 8.74 -14.12
CA GLU A 149 33.95 8.35 -14.02
C GLU A 149 34.12 7.21 -13.03
N GLU A 150 33.35 7.21 -11.95
CA GLU A 150 33.35 6.14 -10.96
C GLU A 150 33.03 4.76 -11.56
N GLU A 151 31.95 4.68 -12.35
CA GLU A 151 31.51 3.44 -12.99
C GLU A 151 32.43 3.02 -14.15
N PHE A 152 32.94 4.00 -14.91
CA PHE A 152 33.94 3.75 -15.96
C PHE A 152 35.25 3.18 -15.37
N LEU A 153 35.74 3.77 -14.28
CA LEU A 153 37.00 3.36 -13.65
C LEU A 153 36.91 1.97 -13.03
N GLU A 154 35.73 1.57 -12.56
CA GLU A 154 35.47 0.24 -11.99
C GLU A 154 35.40 -0.84 -13.08
N ASN A 155 34.97 -0.48 -14.29
CA ASN A 155 34.81 -1.36 -15.44
C ASN A 155 36.00 -1.40 -16.42
N LEU A 156 37.09 -0.66 -16.16
CA LEU A 156 38.30 -0.72 -16.98
C LEU A 156 38.88 -2.16 -17.02
N PRO A 157 39.48 -2.60 -18.14
CA PRO A 157 40.19 -3.87 -18.17
C PRO A 157 41.37 -3.86 -17.18
N ARG A 158 41.61 -5.00 -16.56
CA ARG A 158 42.79 -5.23 -15.69
C ARG A 158 44.04 -5.14 -16.56
N ASN A 159 45.13 -4.60 -16.02
CA ASN A 159 46.44 -4.79 -16.66
C ASN A 159 46.91 -6.21 -16.33
N GLU A 160 46.76 -7.15 -17.26
CA GLU A 160 47.55 -8.37 -17.24
C GLU A 160 48.96 -8.04 -17.72
N SER A 161 49.97 -8.44 -16.95
CA SER A 161 51.43 -8.34 -17.17
C SER A 161 52.10 -6.98 -16.93
N TYR A 162 52.61 -6.81 -15.70
CA TYR A 162 53.94 -6.21 -15.52
C TYR A 162 54.94 -7.36 -15.63
N ASN A 163 55.68 -7.44 -16.74
CA ASN A 163 56.80 -8.35 -16.87
C ASN A 163 57.91 -7.93 -15.91
N ASP A 164 58.23 -8.81 -14.96
CA ASP A 164 59.47 -8.74 -14.22
C ASP A 164 60.53 -9.51 -15.01
N ASP A 165 61.58 -8.78 -15.36
CA ASP A 165 62.89 -9.22 -15.83
C ASP A 165 63.06 -9.84 -17.25
N SER A 166 64.26 -9.53 -17.73
CA SER A 166 64.91 -9.70 -19.01
C SER A 166 65.24 -11.15 -19.41
N GLY A 167 65.08 -11.48 -20.71
CA GLY A 167 65.63 -12.70 -21.29
C GLY A 167 65.03 -13.11 -22.64
N GLN A 168 65.88 -13.37 -23.62
CA GLN A 168 65.60 -14.05 -24.89
C GLN A 168 64.81 -15.36 -24.69
N ASP A 169 63.87 -15.70 -25.57
CA ASP A 169 64.12 -16.57 -26.73
C ASP A 169 62.81 -16.87 -27.49
N ASP A 170 63.00 -17.29 -28.74
CA ASP A 170 62.03 -17.57 -29.79
C ASP A 170 61.21 -18.86 -29.56
N SER A 171 60.18 -19.05 -30.39
CA SER A 171 59.48 -20.30 -30.76
C SER A 171 58.10 -20.69 -30.17
N LEU A 172 57.10 -20.57 -31.05
CA LEU A 172 56.08 -21.57 -31.45
C LEU A 172 55.59 -22.63 -30.44
N LYS A 173 54.28 -22.62 -30.15
CA LYS A 173 53.41 -23.80 -30.34
C LYS A 173 51.91 -23.48 -30.29
N GLU A 174 51.22 -23.87 -31.35
CA GLU A 174 49.76 -23.94 -31.44
C GLU A 174 49.17 -25.04 -30.56
N SER A 175 47.94 -24.78 -30.13
CA SER A 175 46.74 -25.63 -30.26
C SER A 175 46.03 -26.08 -28.98
N SER A 176 44.74 -25.71 -28.99
CA SER A 176 43.59 -26.51 -28.57
C SER A 176 43.31 -26.67 -27.08
N PHE A 177 42.36 -25.87 -26.57
CA PHE A 177 41.16 -26.41 -25.91
C PHE A 177 40.00 -25.41 -26.05
N ASN A 178 38.90 -25.89 -26.66
CA ASN A 178 37.63 -25.19 -26.80
C ASN A 178 36.97 -24.98 -25.42
N ASN A 179 36.67 -23.73 -25.09
CA ASN A 179 35.67 -23.37 -24.09
C ASN A 179 34.55 -22.57 -24.76
N PRO A 180 33.28 -22.72 -24.34
CA PRO A 180 32.14 -22.15 -25.02
C PRO A 180 32.14 -20.62 -24.93
N ALA A 181 31.65 -20.00 -26.00
CA ALA A 181 31.67 -18.57 -26.29
C ALA A 181 31.46 -17.64 -25.08
N ASN A 182 32.52 -16.92 -24.72
CA ASN A 182 32.40 -15.63 -24.05
C ASN A 182 31.71 -14.64 -25.01
N LYS A 183 30.49 -14.20 -24.68
CA LYS A 183 29.88 -13.00 -25.27
C LYS A 183 30.85 -11.83 -25.02
N SER A 184 31.53 -11.40 -26.08
CA SER A 184 32.33 -10.18 -26.06
C SER A 184 31.44 -9.00 -25.65
N ASN A 185 31.79 -8.28 -24.59
CA ASN A 185 31.23 -6.98 -24.23
C ASN A 185 31.40 -6.01 -25.41
N LYS A 186 30.36 -5.89 -26.26
CA LYS A 186 30.27 -4.81 -27.25
C LYS A 186 30.00 -3.54 -26.48
N LYS A 187 30.81 -2.50 -26.69
CA LYS A 187 30.48 -1.13 -26.28
C LYS A 187 29.07 -0.79 -26.79
N SER A 188 28.16 -0.45 -25.89
CA SER A 188 26.80 -0.08 -26.27
C SER A 188 26.83 1.16 -27.18
N LYS A 189 25.94 1.17 -28.17
CA LYS A 189 25.72 2.34 -29.04
C LYS A 189 24.96 3.46 -28.33
N THR A 190 24.35 3.15 -27.18
CA THR A 190 23.46 4.04 -26.41
C THR A 190 23.72 3.97 -24.90
N PRO A 191 24.92 4.33 -24.45
CA PRO A 191 25.29 4.22 -23.03
C PRO A 191 24.41 5.06 -22.10
N VAL A 192 23.90 6.21 -22.54
CA VAL A 192 23.04 7.05 -21.70
C VAL A 192 21.64 6.44 -21.58
N LEU A 193 21.05 5.97 -22.67
CA LEU A 193 19.74 5.29 -22.62
C LEU A 193 19.78 3.98 -21.82
N ASP A 194 20.87 3.22 -21.90
CA ASP A 194 20.98 1.96 -21.14
C ASP A 194 21.12 2.23 -19.62
N ASN A 195 21.68 3.38 -19.23
CA ASN A 195 21.76 3.79 -17.82
C ASN A 195 20.44 4.34 -17.26
N PHE A 196 19.65 5.04 -18.08
CA PHE A 196 18.41 5.71 -17.67
C PHE A 196 17.14 5.01 -18.17
N GLY A 197 17.27 3.84 -18.78
CA GLY A 197 16.17 3.13 -19.40
C GLY A 197 16.28 1.62 -19.23
N ARG A 198 15.20 0.93 -19.58
CA ARG A 198 15.11 -0.54 -19.58
C ARG A 198 14.82 -1.03 -20.99
N ASP A 199 15.67 -1.90 -21.51
CA ASP A 199 15.50 -2.49 -22.84
C ASP A 199 14.48 -3.64 -22.78
N LEU A 200 13.26 -3.38 -23.27
CA LEU A 200 12.20 -4.39 -23.33
C LEU A 200 12.51 -5.45 -24.39
N THR A 201 13.26 -5.10 -25.44
CA THR A 201 13.66 -6.05 -26.49
C THR A 201 14.67 -7.05 -25.95
N GLU A 202 15.63 -6.62 -25.13
CA GLU A 202 16.56 -7.52 -24.43
C GLU A 202 15.84 -8.44 -23.44
N MET A 203 14.94 -7.89 -22.62
CA MET A 203 14.12 -8.68 -21.69
C MET A 203 13.24 -9.72 -22.43
N ALA A 204 12.77 -9.40 -23.64
CA ALA A 204 12.04 -10.33 -24.49
C ALA A 204 12.93 -11.48 -25.00
N GLU A 205 14.18 -11.19 -25.38
CA GLU A 205 15.15 -12.21 -25.80
C GLU A 205 15.54 -13.15 -24.66
N GLU A 206 15.63 -12.63 -23.44
CA GLU A 206 15.92 -13.40 -22.23
C GLU A 206 14.72 -14.17 -21.68
N GLY A 207 13.52 -13.99 -22.24
CA GLY A 207 12.29 -14.64 -21.78
C GLY A 207 11.77 -14.12 -20.44
N LYS A 208 12.16 -12.90 -20.03
CA LYS A 208 11.72 -12.28 -18.77
C LYS A 208 10.33 -11.64 -18.85
N LEU A 209 9.90 -11.24 -20.05
CA LEU A 209 8.59 -10.61 -20.27
C LEU A 209 7.44 -11.62 -20.22
N ASP A 210 6.31 -11.18 -19.69
CA ASP A 210 5.08 -11.96 -19.66
C ASP A 210 4.40 -12.04 -21.03
N PRO A 211 3.75 -13.17 -21.35
CA PRO A 211 2.97 -13.29 -22.58
C PRO A 211 1.76 -12.36 -22.52
N VAL A 212 1.61 -11.53 -23.55
CA VAL A 212 0.50 -10.56 -23.62
C VAL A 212 -0.75 -11.20 -24.20
N VAL A 213 -1.86 -11.16 -23.45
CA VAL A 213 -3.18 -11.69 -23.86
C VAL A 213 -4.20 -10.58 -24.04
N GLY A 214 -5.10 -10.74 -25.01
CA GLY A 214 -6.24 -9.84 -25.24
C GLY A 214 -5.90 -8.49 -25.90
N ARG A 215 -4.61 -8.15 -26.06
CA ARG A 215 -4.17 -6.84 -26.61
C ARG A 215 -3.71 -6.86 -28.06
N GLU A 216 -4.13 -7.86 -28.84
CA GLU A 216 -3.61 -8.05 -30.19
C GLU A 216 -3.95 -6.90 -31.14
N LYS A 217 -5.16 -6.33 -31.01
CA LYS A 217 -5.66 -5.24 -31.84
C LYS A 217 -4.90 -3.94 -31.56
N GLU A 218 -4.65 -3.65 -30.29
CA GLU A 218 -3.92 -2.47 -29.85
C GLU A 218 -2.44 -2.57 -30.25
N ILE A 219 -1.79 -3.72 -30.05
CA ILE A 219 -0.41 -3.95 -30.49
C ILE A 219 -0.29 -3.84 -32.02
N GLU A 220 -1.24 -4.41 -32.76
CA GLU A 220 -1.27 -4.27 -34.22
C GLU A 220 -1.44 -2.80 -34.63
N ARG A 221 -2.33 -2.07 -33.98
CA ARG A 221 -2.55 -0.65 -34.22
C ARG A 221 -1.30 0.18 -33.94
N VAL A 222 -0.60 -0.10 -32.84
CA VAL A 222 0.69 0.53 -32.49
C VAL A 222 1.73 0.24 -33.57
N SER A 223 1.89 -1.01 -33.98
CA SER A 223 2.81 -1.41 -35.07
C SER A 223 2.47 -0.72 -36.40
N GLN A 224 1.18 -0.57 -36.74
CA GLN A 224 0.73 0.15 -37.93
C GLN A 224 1.10 1.64 -37.86
N ILE A 225 0.96 2.28 -36.69
CA ILE A 225 1.29 3.70 -36.49
C ILE A 225 2.81 3.90 -36.59
N LEU A 226 3.60 3.08 -35.91
CA LEU A 226 5.07 3.16 -35.93
C LEU A 226 5.65 2.94 -37.34
N SER A 227 4.96 2.20 -38.20
CA SER A 227 5.38 1.98 -39.59
C SER A 227 5.07 3.15 -40.54
N ARG A 228 4.42 4.23 -40.07
CA ARG A 228 4.09 5.40 -40.90
C ARG A 228 5.31 6.30 -41.11
N ARG A 229 5.32 7.03 -42.24
CA ARG A 229 6.35 8.03 -42.55
C ARG A 229 6.18 9.35 -41.78
N LYS A 230 4.95 9.71 -41.41
CA LYS A 230 4.60 10.92 -40.64
C LYS A 230 3.57 10.54 -39.60
N LYS A 231 3.56 11.23 -38.45
CA LYS A 231 2.68 10.92 -37.30
C LYS A 231 2.84 9.45 -36.88
N ASN A 232 4.09 9.05 -36.69
CA ASN A 232 4.51 7.70 -36.37
C ASN A 232 4.69 7.46 -34.85
N ASN A 233 4.12 8.34 -34.03
CA ASN A 233 4.17 8.25 -32.58
C ASN A 233 2.77 7.89 -32.05
N PRO A 234 2.54 6.64 -31.61
CA PRO A 234 1.29 6.27 -30.95
C PRO A 234 1.22 6.85 -29.53
N LEU A 235 0.01 7.20 -29.11
CA LEU A 235 -0.30 7.61 -27.74
C LEU A 235 -1.41 6.71 -27.20
N LEU A 236 -1.04 5.86 -26.24
CA LEU A 236 -1.93 4.97 -25.51
C LEU A 236 -2.71 5.79 -24.47
N ILE A 237 -4.03 5.87 -24.64
CA ILE A 237 -4.93 6.60 -23.75
C ILE A 237 -5.87 5.60 -23.11
N GLY A 238 -5.78 5.47 -21.79
CA GLY A 238 -6.62 4.57 -21.02
C GLY A 238 -6.46 4.80 -19.52
N GLU A 239 -7.42 4.33 -18.75
CA GLU A 239 -7.41 4.44 -17.28
C GLU A 239 -6.17 3.76 -16.67
N PRO A 240 -5.74 4.14 -15.45
CA PRO A 240 -4.69 3.42 -14.73
C PRO A 240 -5.03 1.93 -14.56
N GLY A 241 -4.02 1.07 -14.64
CA GLY A 241 -4.18 -0.38 -14.40
C GLY A 241 -4.76 -1.19 -15.57
N VAL A 242 -5.10 -0.59 -16.72
CA VAL A 242 -5.59 -1.35 -17.89
C VAL A 242 -4.50 -2.11 -18.65
N GLY A 243 -3.22 -1.94 -18.29
CA GLY A 243 -2.09 -2.62 -18.94
C GLY A 243 -1.53 -1.89 -20.17
N LYS A 244 -1.31 -0.57 -20.08
CA LYS A 244 -0.69 0.23 -21.16
C LYS A 244 0.77 -0.19 -21.41
N SER A 245 1.54 -0.46 -20.36
CA SER A 245 2.94 -0.91 -20.42
C SER A 245 3.04 -2.31 -21.03
N ALA A 246 2.07 -3.20 -20.75
CA ALA A 246 1.98 -4.51 -21.39
C ALA A 246 1.84 -4.45 -22.92
N ILE A 247 1.25 -3.39 -23.48
CA ILE A 247 1.20 -3.21 -24.95
C ILE A 247 2.60 -2.95 -25.52
N ALA A 248 3.46 -2.20 -24.81
CA ALA A 248 4.83 -1.95 -25.22
C ALA A 248 5.69 -3.22 -25.12
N GLU A 249 5.53 -4.00 -24.06
CA GLU A 249 6.17 -5.32 -23.89
C GLU A 249 5.72 -6.30 -24.99
N GLY A 250 4.42 -6.33 -25.29
CA GLY A 250 3.85 -7.14 -26.38
C GLY A 250 4.38 -6.75 -27.75
N LEU A 251 4.66 -5.47 -27.98
CA LEU A 251 5.34 -5.01 -29.18
C LEU A 251 6.78 -5.55 -29.25
N ALA A 252 7.55 -5.47 -28.16
CA ALA A 252 8.91 -5.98 -28.09
C ALA A 252 8.97 -7.49 -28.39
N LEU A 253 8.07 -8.28 -27.78
CA LEU A 253 7.91 -9.71 -28.07
C LEU A 253 7.60 -9.96 -29.56
N ARG A 254 6.71 -9.19 -30.18
CA ARG A 254 6.39 -9.35 -31.61
C ARG A 254 7.54 -8.95 -32.53
N ILE A 255 8.37 -7.99 -32.14
CA ILE A 255 9.58 -7.61 -32.88
C ILE A 255 10.57 -8.78 -32.90
N ILE A 256 10.86 -9.37 -31.74
CA ILE A 256 11.75 -10.54 -31.62
C ILE A 256 11.21 -11.76 -32.37
N GLN A 257 9.91 -12.01 -32.27
CA GLN A 257 9.24 -13.09 -33.00
C GLN A 257 9.09 -12.81 -34.51
N LYS A 258 9.51 -11.64 -34.99
CA LYS A 258 9.37 -11.18 -36.40
C LYS A 258 7.92 -11.21 -36.91
N LYS A 259 6.96 -10.97 -36.02
CA LYS A 259 5.50 -10.86 -36.31
C LYS A 259 5.05 -9.42 -36.60
N VAL A 260 5.99 -8.53 -36.92
CA VAL A 260 5.75 -7.12 -37.24
C VAL A 260 6.13 -6.80 -38.69
N SER A 261 5.86 -5.57 -39.15
CA SER A 261 6.36 -5.09 -40.45
C SER A 261 7.88 -5.17 -40.52
N ARG A 262 8.43 -5.42 -41.72
CA ARG A 262 9.89 -5.45 -41.96
C ARG A 262 10.60 -4.16 -41.54
N ILE A 263 9.88 -3.03 -41.51
CA ILE A 263 10.40 -1.72 -41.07
C ILE A 263 10.75 -1.72 -39.58
N LEU A 264 10.06 -2.55 -38.79
CA LEU A 264 10.24 -2.65 -37.34
C LEU A 264 11.20 -3.79 -36.95
N PHE A 265 11.76 -4.51 -37.93
CA PHE A 265 12.74 -5.55 -37.63
C PHE A 265 14.02 -4.94 -37.07
N ASN A 266 14.59 -5.62 -36.08
CA ASN A 266 15.81 -5.20 -35.37
C ASN A 266 15.69 -3.84 -34.67
N LYS A 267 14.47 -3.31 -34.47
CA LYS A 267 14.28 -2.14 -33.64
C LYS A 267 14.32 -2.53 -32.15
N ARG A 268 14.94 -1.68 -31.34
CA ARG A 268 15.01 -1.80 -29.88
C ARG A 268 13.90 -0.97 -29.24
N VAL A 269 13.12 -1.56 -28.34
CA VAL A 269 12.09 -0.86 -27.56
C VAL A 269 12.67 -0.60 -26.19
N VAL A 270 12.86 0.68 -25.85
CA VAL A 270 13.50 1.10 -24.59
C VAL A 270 12.52 1.94 -23.79
N THR A 271 12.26 1.55 -22.55
CA THR A 271 11.45 2.33 -21.61
C THR A 271 12.33 3.37 -20.93
N LEU A 272 11.89 4.63 -20.89
CA LEU A 272 12.61 5.71 -20.22
C LEU A 272 12.12 5.87 -18.78
N ASP A 273 13.03 5.77 -17.80
CA ASP A 273 12.72 6.06 -16.40
C ASP A 273 13.00 7.53 -16.07
N LEU A 274 11.95 8.33 -16.03
CA LEU A 274 12.03 9.75 -15.70
C LEU A 274 12.45 9.98 -14.25
N ALA A 275 12.10 9.08 -13.31
CA ALA A 275 12.50 9.21 -11.92
C ALA A 275 14.02 9.10 -11.78
N SER A 276 14.64 8.15 -12.48
CA SER A 276 16.10 7.99 -12.54
C SER A 276 16.81 9.18 -13.19
N LEU A 277 16.20 9.82 -14.19
CA LEU A 277 16.76 11.04 -14.81
C LEU A 277 16.77 12.24 -13.86
N VAL A 278 15.73 12.37 -13.02
CA VAL A 278 15.61 13.43 -12.00
C VAL A 278 16.48 13.13 -10.78
N ALA A 279 16.62 11.87 -10.41
CA ALA A 279 17.40 11.43 -9.26
C ALA A 279 18.85 11.94 -9.32
N GLY A 280 19.31 12.56 -8.24
CA GLY A 280 20.66 13.14 -8.16
C GLY A 280 20.86 14.44 -8.95
N THR A 281 19.82 15.02 -9.54
CA THR A 281 19.88 16.40 -10.07
C THR A 281 19.52 17.40 -8.96
N LYS A 282 20.38 18.39 -8.72
CA LYS A 282 20.12 19.49 -7.75
C LYS A 282 19.52 20.72 -8.43
N TYR A 283 19.79 20.88 -9.72
CA TYR A 283 19.42 22.03 -10.52
C TYR A 283 18.71 21.60 -11.80
N ARG A 284 17.70 22.37 -12.21
CA ARG A 284 16.96 22.15 -13.47
C ARG A 284 17.86 21.97 -14.69
N GLY A 285 18.96 22.73 -14.78
CA GLY A 285 19.91 22.63 -15.89
C GLY A 285 20.57 21.26 -16.01
N GLN A 286 20.83 20.56 -14.89
CA GLN A 286 21.43 19.22 -14.90
C GLN A 286 20.46 18.17 -15.47
N PHE A 287 19.17 18.30 -15.15
CA PHE A 287 18.13 17.48 -15.74
C PHE A 287 18.04 17.74 -17.26
N GLU A 288 18.00 19.00 -17.67
CA GLU A 288 17.98 19.36 -19.09
C GLU A 288 19.22 18.85 -19.84
N GLU A 289 20.40 18.87 -19.22
CA GLU A 289 21.64 18.32 -19.80
C GLU A 289 21.57 16.80 -19.99
N ARG A 290 21.10 16.05 -18.98
CA ARG A 290 20.88 14.60 -19.10
C ARG A 290 19.85 14.27 -20.17
N MET A 291 18.73 15.01 -20.21
CA MET A 291 17.73 14.86 -21.26
C MET A 291 18.31 15.15 -22.63
N LYS A 292 19.19 16.15 -22.76
CA LYS A 292 19.84 16.49 -24.02
C LYS A 292 20.80 15.39 -24.47
N ALA A 293 21.50 14.75 -23.55
CA ALA A 293 22.32 13.58 -23.84
C ALA A 293 21.48 12.42 -24.38
N VAL A 294 20.33 12.12 -23.75
CA VAL A 294 19.37 11.12 -24.25
C VAL A 294 18.87 11.48 -25.65
N MET A 295 18.48 12.73 -25.89
CA MET A 295 18.03 13.18 -27.22
C MET A 295 19.10 13.01 -28.30
N ASN A 296 20.34 13.38 -27.99
CA ASN A 296 21.46 13.24 -28.93
C ASN A 296 21.75 11.77 -29.27
N GLU A 297 21.50 10.82 -28.36
CA GLU A 297 21.61 9.39 -28.65
C GLU A 297 20.46 8.90 -29.53
N LEU A 298 19.23 9.34 -29.26
CA LEU A 298 18.07 9.00 -30.08
C LEU A 298 18.19 9.55 -31.51
N GLU A 299 18.69 10.78 -31.67
CA GLU A 299 18.91 11.40 -32.99
C GLU A 299 19.95 10.65 -33.84
N LYS A 300 20.88 9.92 -33.22
CA LYS A 300 21.93 9.18 -33.92
C LYS A 300 21.55 7.73 -34.24
N ASN A 301 20.49 7.20 -33.62
CA ASN A 301 20.12 5.79 -33.68
C ASN A 301 18.63 5.63 -34.06
N ASP A 302 18.36 5.45 -35.35
CA ASP A 302 17.00 5.32 -35.92
C ASP A 302 16.32 3.97 -35.58
N ASP A 303 17.07 3.01 -35.02
CA ASP A 303 16.61 1.68 -34.62
C ASP A 303 15.92 1.68 -33.25
N ILE A 304 15.78 2.82 -32.58
CA ILE A 304 15.23 2.91 -31.23
C ILE A 304 13.77 3.38 -31.26
N ILE A 305 12.94 2.71 -30.47
CA ILE A 305 11.57 3.10 -30.14
C ILE A 305 11.55 3.39 -28.64
N LEU A 306 11.28 4.64 -28.29
CA LEU A 306 11.22 5.07 -26.89
C LEU A 306 9.81 4.86 -26.32
N PHE A 307 9.67 4.12 -25.23
CA PHE A 307 8.41 4.02 -24.46
C PHE A 307 8.45 4.96 -23.26
N ILE A 308 7.39 5.75 -23.08
CA ILE A 308 7.23 6.72 -21.99
C ILE A 308 5.84 6.49 -21.37
N ASP A 309 5.79 5.89 -20.18
CA ASP A 309 4.52 5.46 -19.57
C ASP A 309 3.64 6.65 -19.10
N GLU A 310 4.28 7.70 -18.58
CA GLU A 310 3.59 8.90 -18.07
C GLU A 310 4.01 10.13 -18.87
N ILE A 311 3.69 10.15 -20.17
CA ILE A 311 4.23 11.20 -21.07
C ILE A 311 3.82 12.63 -20.67
N HIS A 312 2.73 12.79 -19.91
CA HIS A 312 2.28 14.08 -19.41
C HIS A 312 3.29 14.73 -18.46
N THR A 313 4.09 13.95 -17.72
CA THR A 313 5.14 14.45 -16.81
C THR A 313 6.22 15.25 -17.54
N ILE A 314 6.46 14.93 -18.81
CA ILE A 314 7.39 15.63 -19.71
C ILE A 314 6.74 16.89 -20.31
N VAL A 315 5.41 16.89 -20.48
CA VAL A 315 4.65 17.88 -21.24
C VAL A 315 4.14 19.04 -20.38
N GLY A 316 3.98 18.86 -19.07
CA GLY A 316 3.77 20.02 -18.21
C GLY A 316 3.35 19.78 -16.76
N ALA A 317 3.93 20.62 -15.90
CA ALA A 317 3.22 21.23 -14.78
C ALA A 317 3.48 22.76 -14.77
N GLY A 318 3.33 23.41 -15.92
CA GLY A 318 3.59 24.85 -16.14
C GLY A 318 2.74 25.83 -15.32
N GLY A 319 2.05 25.38 -14.27
CA GLY A 319 1.32 26.21 -13.31
C GLY A 319 2.02 26.37 -11.95
N ALA A 320 2.97 25.51 -11.60
CA ALA A 320 3.70 25.59 -10.34
C ALA A 320 5.17 25.95 -10.59
N THR A 321 5.70 26.90 -9.81
CA THR A 321 7.12 27.28 -9.78
C THR A 321 7.97 26.08 -9.37
N GLY A 322 8.40 25.26 -10.33
CA GLY A 322 9.25 24.07 -10.07
C GLY A 322 9.08 22.88 -11.00
N SER A 323 8.15 22.89 -11.96
CA SER A 323 7.95 21.75 -12.85
C SER A 323 9.04 21.57 -13.92
N LEU A 324 9.40 20.32 -14.16
CA LEU A 324 10.39 19.86 -15.13
C LEU A 324 9.80 19.88 -16.55
N ASP A 325 9.68 21.06 -17.15
CA ASP A 325 9.13 21.18 -18.50
C ASP A 325 10.19 20.86 -19.58
N ALA A 326 10.24 19.57 -19.95
CA ALA A 326 11.07 19.06 -21.05
C ALA A 326 10.35 19.12 -22.43
N SER A 327 9.12 19.64 -22.48
CA SER A 327 8.30 19.65 -23.70
C SER A 327 8.96 20.41 -24.85
N ASN A 328 9.72 21.47 -24.54
CA ASN A 328 10.46 22.28 -25.51
C ASN A 328 11.58 21.51 -26.22
N MET A 329 12.10 20.44 -25.62
CA MET A 329 13.13 19.59 -26.23
C MET A 329 12.52 18.52 -27.13
N PHE A 330 11.39 17.93 -26.73
CA PHE A 330 10.72 16.88 -27.52
C PHE A 330 9.97 17.43 -28.73
N LYS A 331 9.34 18.62 -28.64
CA LYS A 331 8.50 19.18 -29.72
C LYS A 331 9.23 19.27 -31.07
N PRO A 332 10.47 19.80 -31.17
CA PRO A 332 11.20 19.87 -32.43
C PRO A 332 11.56 18.49 -32.97
N ALA A 333 12.06 17.59 -32.12
CA ALA A 333 12.51 16.25 -32.51
C ALA A 333 11.35 15.37 -33.01
N LEU A 334 10.20 15.40 -32.32
CA LEU A 334 8.96 14.74 -32.74
C LEU A 334 8.38 15.35 -34.03
N ALA A 335 8.61 16.65 -34.27
CA ALA A 335 8.17 17.31 -35.50
C ALA A 335 9.03 16.97 -36.71
N ARG A 336 10.35 16.83 -36.52
CA ARG A 336 11.29 16.41 -37.56
C ARG A 336 11.22 14.91 -37.83
N GLY A 337 10.66 14.13 -36.90
CA GLY A 337 10.57 12.66 -37.01
C GLY A 337 11.89 11.97 -36.68
N GLU A 338 12.80 12.68 -36.00
CA GLU A 338 14.09 12.16 -35.52
C GLU A 338 13.91 11.21 -34.33
N ILE A 339 12.79 11.33 -33.62
CA ILE A 339 12.44 10.46 -32.50
C ILE A 339 11.16 9.74 -32.80
N GLN A 340 11.20 8.43 -32.60
CA GLN A 340 10.04 7.56 -32.60
C GLN A 340 9.74 7.13 -31.17
N CYS A 341 8.55 7.48 -30.67
CA CYS A 341 8.15 7.11 -29.31
C CYS A 341 6.70 6.62 -29.22
N ILE A 342 6.45 5.81 -28.19
CA ILE A 342 5.16 5.37 -27.72
C ILE A 342 4.92 6.08 -26.39
N GLY A 343 3.92 6.96 -26.33
CA GLY A 343 3.49 7.57 -25.08
C GLY A 343 2.34 6.80 -24.46
N ALA A 344 2.26 6.75 -23.14
CA ALA A 344 1.05 6.41 -22.41
C ALA A 344 0.62 7.57 -21.48
N THR A 345 -0.68 7.66 -21.23
CA THR A 345 -1.29 8.68 -20.36
C THR A 345 -2.70 8.25 -19.97
N THR A 346 -3.26 8.82 -18.91
CA THR A 346 -4.69 8.70 -18.60
C THR A 346 -5.54 9.64 -19.44
N LEU A 347 -6.85 9.41 -19.49
CA LEU A 347 -7.78 10.27 -20.22
C LEU A 347 -7.80 11.70 -19.65
N ASP A 348 -7.70 11.84 -18.33
CA ASP A 348 -7.73 13.13 -17.64
C ASP A 348 -6.45 13.93 -17.88
N GLU A 349 -5.28 13.32 -17.72
CA GLU A 349 -3.99 13.95 -18.05
C GLU A 349 -3.91 14.35 -19.53
N TYR A 350 -4.44 13.51 -20.42
CA TYR A 350 -4.50 13.80 -21.84
C TYR A 350 -5.25 15.11 -22.10
N ARG A 351 -6.44 15.28 -21.52
CA ARG A 351 -7.25 16.51 -21.65
C ARG A 351 -6.57 17.71 -21.00
N GLN A 352 -5.93 17.52 -19.86
CA GLN A 352 -5.33 18.61 -19.09
C GLN A 352 -4.05 19.16 -19.72
N TYR A 353 -3.17 18.29 -20.23
CA TYR A 353 -1.81 18.64 -20.63
C TYR A 353 -1.54 18.50 -22.13
N ILE A 354 -2.03 17.42 -22.77
CA ILE A 354 -1.66 17.08 -24.15
C ILE A 354 -2.61 17.72 -25.17
N GLU A 355 -3.93 17.68 -24.92
CA GLU A 355 -4.95 18.22 -25.84
C GLU A 355 -4.88 19.74 -25.95
N LYS A 356 -4.53 20.43 -24.86
CA LYS A 356 -4.33 21.89 -24.86
C LYS A 356 -3.11 22.31 -25.69
N ASP A 357 -2.10 21.45 -25.80
CA ASP A 357 -0.91 21.70 -26.61
C ASP A 357 -1.08 21.16 -28.04
N GLY A 358 -1.67 21.99 -28.91
CA GLY A 358 -1.91 21.62 -30.30
C GLY A 358 -0.64 21.34 -31.12
N ALA A 359 0.57 21.69 -30.65
CA ALA A 359 1.79 21.29 -31.35
C ALA A 359 2.10 19.81 -31.10
N LEU A 360 1.99 19.37 -29.84
CA LEU A 360 2.26 18.01 -29.40
C LEU A 360 1.14 17.05 -29.82
N GLU A 361 -0.14 17.45 -29.67
CA GLU A 361 -1.30 16.64 -30.07
C GLU A 361 -1.20 16.20 -31.54
N ARG A 362 -0.75 17.09 -32.42
CA ARG A 362 -0.62 16.81 -33.86
C ARG A 362 0.49 15.81 -34.20
N ARG A 363 1.41 15.52 -33.28
CA ARG A 363 2.51 14.55 -33.46
C ARG A 363 2.15 13.14 -33.05
N PHE A 364 1.17 13.01 -32.16
CA PHE A 364 0.70 11.73 -31.66
C PHE A 364 -0.54 11.25 -32.41
N GLN A 365 -0.68 9.93 -32.52
CA GLN A 365 -1.89 9.27 -32.98
C GLN A 365 -2.52 8.54 -31.79
N LYS A 366 -3.74 8.94 -31.44
CA LYS A 366 -4.50 8.37 -30.31
C LYS A 366 -4.81 6.89 -30.55
N VAL A 367 -4.58 6.07 -29.53
CA VAL A 367 -4.98 4.66 -29.42
C VAL A 367 -5.69 4.51 -28.08
N ILE A 368 -6.99 4.23 -28.10
CA ILE A 368 -7.79 4.05 -26.88
C ILE A 368 -7.54 2.63 -26.37
N VAL A 369 -7.22 2.50 -25.09
CA VAL A 369 -7.02 1.23 -24.40
C VAL A 369 -8.15 1.05 -23.41
N GLU A 370 -9.04 0.11 -23.72
CA GLU A 370 -10.18 -0.22 -22.87
C GLU A 370 -9.77 -1.21 -21.77
N PRO A 371 -10.44 -1.24 -20.60
CA PRO A 371 -10.25 -2.30 -19.61
C PRO A 371 -10.49 -3.69 -20.20
N THR A 372 -9.76 -4.71 -19.74
CA THR A 372 -9.96 -6.09 -20.20
C THR A 372 -11.31 -6.64 -19.75
N SER A 373 -11.89 -7.51 -20.57
CA SER A 373 -13.08 -8.27 -20.17
C SER A 373 -12.76 -9.30 -19.09
N VAL A 374 -13.79 -9.78 -18.37
CA VAL A 374 -13.64 -10.81 -17.32
C VAL A 374 -12.95 -12.06 -17.85
N GLU A 375 -13.33 -12.52 -19.05
CA GLU A 375 -12.74 -13.71 -19.69
C GLU A 375 -11.27 -13.49 -20.06
N GLU A 376 -10.93 -12.33 -20.61
CA GLU A 376 -9.54 -11.97 -20.94
C GLU A 376 -8.70 -11.86 -19.66
N THR A 377 -9.23 -11.30 -18.57
CA THR A 377 -8.49 -11.21 -17.30
C THR A 377 -8.23 -12.59 -16.70
N ILE A 378 -9.21 -13.51 -16.75
CA ILE A 378 -8.97 -14.90 -16.30
C ILE A 378 -7.84 -15.55 -17.11
N ALA A 379 -7.81 -15.33 -18.42
CA ALA A 379 -6.73 -15.82 -19.27
C ALA A 379 -5.38 -15.17 -18.93
N ILE A 380 -5.37 -13.88 -18.60
CA ILE A 380 -4.16 -13.16 -18.13
C ILE A 380 -3.66 -13.78 -16.83
N LEU A 381 -4.53 -13.94 -15.82
CA LEU A 381 -4.16 -14.53 -14.52
C LEU A 381 -3.59 -15.94 -14.68
N ASN A 382 -4.19 -16.77 -15.53
CA ASN A 382 -3.69 -18.12 -15.79
C ASN A 382 -2.29 -18.16 -16.42
N ASN A 383 -1.86 -17.11 -17.13
CA ASN A 383 -0.52 -17.05 -17.71
C ASN A 383 0.54 -16.48 -16.77
N VAL A 384 0.14 -15.66 -15.78
CA VAL A 384 1.06 -15.08 -14.81
C VAL A 384 1.12 -15.86 -13.51
N LYS A 385 0.13 -16.72 -13.23
CA LYS A 385 0.01 -17.43 -11.94
C LYS A 385 1.28 -18.19 -11.57
N ASP A 386 1.95 -18.84 -12.53
CA ASP A 386 3.11 -19.69 -12.26
C ASP A 386 4.24 -18.87 -11.59
N LYS A 387 4.43 -17.61 -12.00
CA LYS A 387 5.39 -16.69 -11.38
C LYS A 387 5.02 -16.35 -9.93
N TYR A 388 3.73 -16.16 -9.65
CA TYR A 388 3.23 -15.86 -8.30
C TYR A 388 3.22 -17.10 -7.39
N GLU A 389 2.93 -18.28 -7.96
CA GLU A 389 3.00 -19.57 -7.27
C GLU A 389 4.44 -19.86 -6.82
N ASP A 390 5.42 -19.62 -7.70
CA ASP A 390 6.83 -19.79 -7.39
C ASP A 390 7.36 -18.74 -6.41
N HIS A 391 6.88 -17.49 -6.51
CA HIS A 391 7.29 -16.41 -5.60
C HIS A 391 6.76 -16.61 -4.17
N HIS A 392 5.52 -17.07 -4.02
CA HIS A 392 4.87 -17.22 -2.71
C HIS A 392 4.84 -18.66 -2.21
N ASN A 393 5.37 -19.64 -2.95
CA ASN A 393 5.27 -21.07 -2.64
C ASN A 393 3.82 -21.55 -2.39
N VAL A 394 2.88 -21.10 -3.22
CA VAL A 394 1.47 -21.50 -3.15
C VAL A 394 0.99 -22.09 -4.47
N THR A 395 -0.20 -22.68 -4.48
CA THR A 395 -0.88 -23.14 -5.70
C THR A 395 -2.28 -22.56 -5.75
N TYR A 396 -2.66 -21.90 -6.84
CA TYR A 396 -3.99 -21.31 -6.96
C TYR A 396 -4.96 -22.31 -7.58
N THR A 397 -6.10 -22.55 -6.94
CA THR A 397 -7.15 -23.35 -7.56
C THR A 397 -7.82 -22.57 -8.71
N PRO A 398 -8.40 -23.26 -9.72
CA PRO A 398 -9.13 -22.60 -10.81
C PRO A 398 -10.25 -21.68 -10.30
N GLU A 399 -10.93 -22.08 -9.23
CA GLU A 399 -11.99 -21.30 -8.58
C GLU A 399 -11.44 -20.03 -7.94
N ALA A 400 -10.24 -20.10 -7.34
CA ALA A 400 -9.58 -18.94 -6.75
C ALA A 400 -9.24 -17.87 -7.82
N ILE A 401 -8.74 -18.30 -8.98
CA ILE A 401 -8.45 -17.39 -10.10
C ILE A 401 -9.73 -16.72 -10.61
N GLU A 402 -10.82 -17.49 -10.76
CA GLU A 402 -12.10 -16.93 -11.18
C GLU A 402 -12.65 -15.95 -10.12
N ALA A 403 -12.49 -16.27 -8.84
CA ALA A 403 -12.86 -15.41 -7.72
C ALA A 403 -12.07 -14.09 -7.72
N CYS A 404 -10.77 -14.12 -7.99
CA CYS A 404 -9.94 -12.91 -8.09
C CYS A 404 -10.54 -11.91 -9.10
N VAL A 405 -11.06 -12.38 -10.24
CA VAL A 405 -11.65 -11.50 -11.24
C VAL A 405 -13.09 -11.11 -10.87
N LYS A 406 -13.95 -12.06 -10.52
CA LYS A 406 -15.37 -11.80 -10.26
C LYS A 406 -15.57 -10.92 -9.02
N LEU A 407 -14.86 -11.20 -7.94
CA LEU A 407 -15.01 -10.46 -6.67
C LEU A 407 -14.44 -9.06 -6.80
N THR A 408 -13.24 -8.89 -7.37
CA THR A 408 -12.66 -7.55 -7.57
C THR A 408 -13.46 -6.73 -8.58
N ASN A 409 -14.02 -7.34 -9.63
CA ASN A 409 -14.90 -6.62 -10.55
C ASN A 409 -16.18 -6.12 -9.88
N ARG A 410 -16.74 -6.90 -8.94
CA ARG A 410 -17.97 -6.57 -8.24
C ARG A 410 -17.78 -5.60 -7.07
N TYR A 411 -16.71 -5.74 -6.29
CA TYR A 411 -16.52 -5.03 -5.03
C TYR A 411 -15.46 -3.92 -5.09
N MET A 412 -14.54 -3.94 -6.06
CA MET A 412 -13.52 -2.90 -6.26
C MET A 412 -13.81 -2.09 -7.52
N SER A 413 -14.73 -1.11 -7.43
CA SER A 413 -15.19 -0.32 -8.57
C SER A 413 -14.23 0.82 -8.98
N GLU A 414 -13.35 1.27 -8.09
CA GLU A 414 -12.43 2.39 -8.36
C GLU A 414 -11.24 2.01 -9.25
N ARG A 415 -10.93 0.72 -9.31
CA ARG A 415 -9.83 0.18 -10.09
C ARG A 415 -10.37 -0.61 -11.28
N PHE A 416 -9.56 -0.67 -12.33
CA PHE A 416 -9.90 -1.35 -13.57
C PHE A 416 -9.21 -2.70 -13.67
N LEU A 417 -9.81 -3.60 -14.45
CA LEU A 417 -9.15 -4.85 -14.84
C LEU A 417 -8.07 -4.57 -15.89
N PRO A 418 -6.94 -5.30 -15.90
CA PRO A 418 -6.66 -6.49 -15.07
C PRO A 418 -5.98 -6.21 -13.70
N ASP A 419 -5.47 -5.01 -13.46
CA ASP A 419 -4.64 -4.63 -12.29
C ASP A 419 -5.22 -5.10 -10.95
N LYS A 420 -6.46 -4.72 -10.63
CA LYS A 420 -7.10 -5.11 -9.36
C LYS A 420 -7.20 -6.61 -9.12
N ALA A 421 -7.26 -7.42 -10.19
CA ALA A 421 -7.37 -8.86 -10.08
C ALA A 421 -5.99 -9.51 -9.87
N ILE A 422 -4.93 -8.92 -10.42
CA ILE A 422 -3.53 -9.30 -10.17
C ILE A 422 -3.16 -8.98 -8.72
N ASP A 423 -3.51 -7.78 -8.23
CA ASP A 423 -3.30 -7.40 -6.83
C ASP A 423 -3.97 -8.38 -5.86
N ALA A 424 -5.23 -8.76 -6.13
CA ALA A 424 -5.93 -9.73 -5.28
C ALA A 424 -5.31 -11.14 -5.34
N LEU A 425 -4.77 -11.55 -6.50
CA LEU A 425 -4.04 -12.81 -6.65
C LEU A 425 -2.76 -12.79 -5.79
N ASP A 426 -1.96 -11.73 -5.93
CA ASP A 426 -0.68 -11.54 -5.23
C ASP A 426 -0.86 -11.50 -3.71
N GLU A 427 -1.83 -10.71 -3.24
CA GLU A 427 -2.11 -10.56 -1.81
C GLU A 427 -2.72 -11.85 -1.21
N ALA A 428 -3.54 -12.60 -1.96
CA ALA A 428 -4.03 -13.91 -1.53
C ALA A 428 -2.90 -14.92 -1.38
N GLY A 429 -1.97 -15.00 -2.33
CA GLY A 429 -0.80 -15.87 -2.23
C GLY A 429 0.09 -15.51 -1.05
N SER A 430 0.46 -14.24 -0.93
CA SER A 430 1.28 -13.73 0.17
C SER A 430 0.66 -14.02 1.54
N ARG A 431 -0.65 -13.79 1.70
CA ARG A 431 -1.34 -14.03 2.98
C ARG A 431 -1.43 -15.50 3.34
N VAL A 432 -1.77 -16.37 2.38
CA VAL A 432 -1.85 -17.81 2.61
C VAL A 432 -0.47 -18.37 2.97
N HIS A 433 0.56 -17.88 2.30
CA HIS A 433 1.95 -18.19 2.66
C HIS A 433 2.24 -17.78 4.11
N ILE A 434 2.10 -16.50 4.45
CA ILE A 434 2.41 -15.95 5.79
C ILE A 434 1.64 -16.65 6.92
N THR A 435 0.35 -16.92 6.72
CA THR A 435 -0.52 -17.51 7.76
C THR A 435 -0.10 -18.95 8.10
N ASN A 436 0.49 -19.65 7.14
CA ASN A 436 0.86 -21.05 7.27
C ASN A 436 2.38 -21.28 7.35
N ILE A 437 3.17 -20.23 7.57
CA ILE A 437 4.60 -20.37 7.88
C ILE A 437 4.71 -21.02 9.27
N ASP A 438 4.98 -22.32 9.30
CA ASP A 438 5.38 -23.03 10.52
C ASP A 438 6.90 -23.26 10.48
N VAL A 439 7.62 -22.55 11.33
CA VAL A 439 9.09 -22.67 11.44
C VAL A 439 9.39 -23.90 12.30
N PRO A 440 10.12 -24.91 11.77
CA PRO A 440 10.47 -26.09 12.53
C PRO A 440 11.14 -25.77 13.87
N LYS A 441 10.74 -26.46 14.94
CA LYS A 441 11.32 -26.28 16.29
C LYS A 441 12.84 -26.38 16.30
N GLN A 442 13.41 -27.20 15.42
CA GLN A 442 14.86 -27.34 15.26
C GLN A 442 15.54 -26.02 14.88
N ILE A 443 14.94 -25.22 13.99
CA ILE A 443 15.49 -23.91 13.57
C ILE A 443 15.43 -22.94 14.75
N LEU A 444 14.29 -22.85 15.43
CA LEU A 444 14.11 -22.00 16.61
C LEU A 444 15.09 -22.37 17.75
N ASP A 445 15.35 -23.66 17.95
CA ASP A 445 16.31 -24.14 18.93
C ASP A 445 17.75 -23.79 18.54
N LEU A 446 18.13 -23.91 17.26
CA LEU A 446 19.45 -23.53 16.75
C LEU A 446 19.67 -22.01 16.83
N GLU A 447 18.67 -21.19 16.52
CA GLU A 447 18.73 -19.73 16.65
C GLU A 447 18.95 -19.32 18.11
N ARG A 448 18.19 -19.92 19.04
CA ARG A 448 18.37 -19.70 20.48
C ARG A 448 19.76 -20.11 20.95
N GLN A 449 20.24 -21.29 20.54
CA GLN A 449 21.60 -21.75 20.88
C GLN A 449 22.67 -20.82 20.32
N LEU A 450 22.50 -20.31 19.10
CA LEU A 450 23.43 -19.37 18.48
C LEU A 450 23.50 -18.06 19.28
N GLU A 451 22.36 -17.55 19.74
CA GLU A 451 22.28 -16.35 20.56
C GLU A 451 22.94 -16.55 21.93
N GLU A 452 22.64 -17.66 22.62
CA GLU A 452 23.29 -18.01 23.90
C GLU A 452 24.81 -18.14 23.75
N VAL A 453 25.30 -18.78 22.68
CA VAL A 453 26.74 -18.92 22.43
C VAL A 453 27.37 -17.54 22.13
N ARG A 454 26.69 -16.67 21.38
CA ARG A 454 27.16 -15.30 21.11
C ARG A 454 27.26 -14.47 22.39
N GLU A 455 26.27 -14.54 23.27
CA GLU A 455 26.30 -13.86 24.57
C GLU A 455 27.43 -14.39 25.46
N ASN A 456 27.53 -15.71 25.60
CA ASN A 456 28.57 -16.36 26.40
C ASN A 456 29.97 -16.01 25.88
N LYS A 457 30.17 -16.03 24.55
CA LYS A 457 31.43 -15.62 23.92
C LYS A 457 31.77 -14.17 24.30
N ASN A 458 30.82 -13.25 24.20
CA ASN A 458 31.01 -11.85 24.57
C ASN A 458 31.36 -11.67 26.06
N LEU A 459 30.71 -12.43 26.96
CA LEU A 459 31.00 -12.41 28.39
C LEU A 459 32.41 -12.93 28.71
N VAL A 460 32.82 -14.03 28.07
CA VAL A 460 34.12 -14.67 28.26
C VAL A 460 35.26 -13.80 27.69
N VAL A 461 35.02 -13.14 26.55
CA VAL A 461 35.93 -12.14 25.97
C VAL A 461 36.10 -10.94 26.91
N LYS A 462 35.02 -10.44 27.51
CA LYS A 462 35.09 -9.37 28.54
C LYS A 462 35.90 -9.79 29.77
N LYS A 463 35.83 -11.06 30.16
CA LYS A 463 36.61 -11.65 31.27
C LYS A 463 38.06 -12.03 30.88
N GLN A 464 38.51 -11.71 29.66
CA GLN A 464 39.86 -12.00 29.14
C GLN A 464 40.24 -13.50 29.13
N LYS A 465 39.25 -14.39 29.08
CA LYS A 465 39.48 -15.83 28.99
C LYS A 465 39.52 -16.28 27.52
N TYR A 466 40.64 -16.04 26.85
CA TYR A 466 40.73 -16.20 25.39
C TYR A 466 40.57 -17.65 24.88
N GLU A 467 40.97 -18.64 25.68
CA GLU A 467 40.87 -20.06 25.29
C GLU A 467 39.41 -20.56 25.30
N GLU A 468 38.63 -20.19 26.32
CA GLU A 468 37.19 -20.46 26.38
C GLU A 468 36.45 -19.71 25.25
N ALA A 469 36.87 -18.47 24.93
CA ALA A 469 36.30 -17.69 23.83
C ALA A 469 36.57 -18.32 22.45
N ALA A 470 37.74 -18.95 22.25
CA ALA A 470 38.06 -19.66 21.02
C ALA A 470 37.13 -20.87 20.80
N LYS A 471 36.85 -21.64 21.86
CA LYS A 471 35.90 -22.76 21.80
C LYS A 471 34.49 -22.30 21.43
N LEU A 472 34.00 -21.25 22.08
CA LEU A 472 32.67 -20.69 21.79
C LEU A 472 32.56 -20.10 20.37
N ARG A 473 33.65 -19.58 19.80
CA ARG A 473 33.69 -19.13 18.40
C ARG A 473 33.57 -20.29 17.42
N ASP A 474 34.21 -21.41 17.71
CA ASP A 474 34.16 -22.58 16.85
C ASP A 474 32.78 -23.28 16.97
N ASP A 475 32.18 -23.29 18.16
CA ASP A 475 30.79 -23.71 18.37
C ASP A 475 29.79 -22.79 17.66
N GLU A 476 29.97 -21.46 17.71
CA GLU A 476 29.16 -20.49 16.96
C GLU A 476 29.18 -20.80 15.46
N LYS A 477 30.37 -21.02 14.86
CA LYS A 477 30.48 -21.38 13.44
C LYS A 477 29.81 -22.71 13.10
N ARG A 478 29.85 -23.69 14.01
CA ARG A 478 29.17 -24.97 13.81
C ARG A 478 27.65 -24.76 13.80
N ILE A 479 27.11 -24.08 14.81
CA ILE A 479 25.67 -23.80 14.93
C ILE A 479 25.19 -22.94 13.76
N GLU A 480 25.96 -21.94 13.32
CA GLU A 480 25.65 -21.11 12.16
C GLU A 480 25.57 -21.94 10.87
N LYS A 481 26.48 -22.91 10.70
CA LYS A 481 26.43 -23.84 9.58
C LYS A 481 25.23 -24.80 9.66
N ASP A 482 24.96 -25.35 10.84
CA ASP A 482 23.83 -26.27 11.06
C ASP A 482 22.49 -25.55 10.84
N LEU A 483 22.40 -24.28 11.27
CA LEU A 483 21.25 -23.40 11.02
C LEU A 483 21.06 -23.15 9.52
N ALA A 484 22.12 -22.83 8.79
CA ALA A 484 22.03 -22.60 7.34
C ALA A 484 21.54 -23.86 6.60
N ILE A 485 22.02 -25.04 6.97
CA ILE A 485 21.58 -26.32 6.38
C ILE A 485 20.10 -26.57 6.71
N ALA A 486 19.69 -26.34 7.97
CA ALA A 486 18.30 -26.53 8.37
C ALA A 486 17.35 -25.54 7.68
N GLN A 487 17.78 -24.30 7.46
CA GLN A 487 17.03 -23.29 6.70
C GLN A 487 16.91 -23.67 5.23
N GLU A 488 17.99 -24.12 4.58
CA GLU A 488 17.96 -24.56 3.19
C GLU A 488 17.03 -25.77 2.98
N GLN A 489 17.07 -26.75 3.88
CA GLN A 489 16.15 -27.89 3.86
C GLN A 489 14.69 -27.46 4.04
N TRP A 490 14.44 -26.50 4.94
CA TRP A 490 13.09 -26.00 5.17
C TRP A 490 12.56 -25.19 3.97
N GLU A 491 13.40 -24.43 3.28
CA GLU A 491 13.04 -23.76 2.03
C GLU A 491 12.70 -24.77 0.92
N GLU A 492 13.47 -25.85 0.79
CA GLU A 492 13.18 -26.93 -0.16
C GLU A 492 11.88 -27.66 0.17
N ASP A 493 11.64 -27.98 1.45
CA ASP A 493 10.41 -28.62 1.91
C ASP A 493 9.18 -27.72 1.71
N SER A 494 9.34 -26.40 1.91
CA SER A 494 8.28 -25.41 1.67
C SER A 494 7.96 -25.28 0.18
N LYS A 495 8.96 -25.39 -0.71
CA LYS A 495 8.74 -25.42 -2.16
C LYS A 495 8.01 -26.69 -2.62
N ASN A 496 8.26 -27.82 -1.95
CA ASN A 496 7.62 -29.11 -2.26
C ASN A 496 6.20 -29.21 -1.71
N ASN A 497 5.92 -28.58 -0.57
CA ASN A 497 4.61 -28.59 0.09
C ASN A 497 3.87 -27.25 -0.11
N ARG A 498 3.57 -26.93 -1.37
CA ARG A 498 2.81 -25.71 -1.70
C ARG A 498 1.41 -25.78 -1.11
N ILE A 499 0.98 -24.66 -0.54
CA ILE A 499 -0.34 -24.54 0.07
C ILE A 499 -1.33 -24.04 -0.98
N GLU A 500 -2.52 -24.64 -1.00
CA GLU A 500 -3.57 -24.25 -1.92
C GLU A 500 -4.26 -22.96 -1.49
N VAL A 501 -4.38 -22.02 -2.42
CA VAL A 501 -5.18 -20.80 -2.27
C VAL A 501 -6.57 -21.08 -2.85
N THR A 502 -7.59 -20.98 -2.02
CA THR A 502 -8.99 -21.24 -2.38
C THR A 502 -9.78 -19.95 -2.61
N GLU A 503 -11.01 -20.07 -3.12
CA GLU A 503 -11.96 -18.95 -3.26
C GLU A 503 -12.17 -18.19 -1.94
N ASP A 504 -12.28 -18.91 -0.82
CA ASP A 504 -12.47 -18.30 0.50
C ASP A 504 -11.28 -17.41 0.90
N ASN A 505 -10.05 -17.81 0.56
CA ASN A 505 -8.86 -17.00 0.83
C ASN A 505 -8.87 -15.70 0.04
N VAL A 506 -9.26 -15.76 -1.23
CA VAL A 506 -9.38 -14.58 -2.10
C VAL A 506 -10.46 -13.64 -1.59
N ALA A 507 -11.63 -14.16 -1.22
CA ALA A 507 -12.72 -13.36 -0.69
C ALA A 507 -12.35 -12.69 0.65
N ASP A 508 -11.55 -13.35 1.49
CA ASP A 508 -11.00 -12.80 2.72
C ASP A 508 -10.04 -11.62 2.45
N VAL A 509 -9.23 -11.69 1.40
CA VAL A 509 -8.35 -10.60 0.97
C VAL A 509 -9.14 -9.44 0.40
N VAL A 510 -10.06 -9.70 -0.53
CA VAL A 510 -10.95 -8.66 -1.09
C VAL A 510 -11.74 -7.98 0.04
N SER A 511 -12.11 -8.72 1.08
CA SER A 511 -12.77 -8.15 2.26
C SER A 511 -11.88 -7.20 3.05
N MET A 512 -10.60 -7.51 3.18
CA MET A 512 -9.62 -6.65 3.84
C MET A 512 -9.34 -5.38 3.00
N MET A 513 -9.14 -5.53 1.69
CA MET A 513 -8.86 -4.42 0.77
C MET A 513 -10.03 -3.42 0.71
N THR A 514 -11.26 -3.93 0.70
CA THR A 514 -12.47 -3.10 0.50
C THR A 514 -13.19 -2.75 1.80
N GLY A 515 -12.90 -3.44 2.90
CA GLY A 515 -13.70 -3.39 4.13
C GLY A 515 -15.08 -4.05 4.03
N ILE A 516 -15.36 -4.78 2.94
CA ILE A 516 -16.66 -5.41 2.67
C ILE A 516 -16.55 -6.91 2.99
N PRO A 517 -17.34 -7.48 3.92
CA PRO A 517 -17.18 -8.89 4.31
C PRO A 517 -17.73 -9.87 3.26
N VAL A 518 -16.96 -10.16 2.21
CA VAL A 518 -17.35 -10.98 1.05
C VAL A 518 -17.72 -12.42 1.44
N ASN A 519 -16.91 -13.07 2.30
CA ASN A 519 -17.13 -14.46 2.74
C ASN A 519 -18.46 -14.67 3.49
N ARG A 520 -18.98 -13.63 4.14
CA ARG A 520 -20.19 -13.71 4.98
C ARG A 520 -21.47 -13.38 4.21
N ILE A 521 -21.35 -12.86 2.98
CA ILE A 521 -22.50 -12.43 2.18
C ILE A 521 -23.16 -13.62 1.46
N ALA A 522 -22.44 -14.68 1.09
CA ALA A 522 -23.01 -15.73 0.23
C ALA A 522 -23.84 -16.80 0.97
N GLN A 523 -23.42 -17.30 2.14
CA GLN A 523 -24.12 -18.39 2.85
C GLN A 523 -24.81 -17.97 4.15
N THR A 524 -24.25 -17.01 4.90
CA THR A 524 -24.86 -16.53 6.16
C THR A 524 -25.91 -15.44 5.98
N GLU A 525 -25.88 -14.69 4.87
CA GLU A 525 -26.80 -13.56 4.66
C GLU A 525 -28.25 -14.04 4.51
N SER A 526 -28.52 -15.11 3.75
CA SER A 526 -29.90 -15.61 3.58
C SER A 526 -30.52 -16.08 4.89
N ASN A 527 -29.74 -16.76 5.75
CA ASN A 527 -30.21 -17.21 7.06
C ASN A 527 -30.41 -16.03 8.03
N LYS A 528 -29.46 -15.08 8.08
CA LYS A 528 -29.60 -13.84 8.87
C LYS A 528 -30.80 -13.02 8.41
N LEU A 529 -31.00 -12.89 7.11
CA LEU A 529 -32.13 -12.16 6.52
C LEU A 529 -33.46 -12.82 6.88
N ALA A 530 -33.54 -14.16 6.90
CA ALA A 530 -34.74 -14.87 7.32
C ALA A 530 -35.11 -14.58 8.79
N GLN A 531 -34.10 -14.50 9.68
CA GLN A 531 -34.27 -14.23 11.11
C GLN A 531 -34.26 -12.73 11.48
N LEU A 532 -34.10 -11.84 10.50
CA LEU A 532 -33.97 -10.40 10.72
C LEU A 532 -35.10 -9.78 11.56
N PRO A 533 -36.40 -10.13 11.38
CA PRO A 533 -37.45 -9.58 12.22
C PRO A 533 -37.24 -9.86 13.72
N GLU A 534 -36.84 -11.10 14.06
CA GLU A 534 -36.65 -11.54 15.45
C GLU A 534 -35.41 -10.88 16.08
N LEU A 535 -34.33 -10.74 15.32
CA LEU A 535 -33.09 -10.07 15.76
C LEU A 535 -33.32 -8.59 16.11
N ILE A 536 -34.20 -7.91 15.36
CA ILE A 536 -34.50 -6.49 15.54
C ILE A 536 -35.55 -6.25 16.63
N GLN A 537 -36.60 -7.09 16.70
CA GLN A 537 -37.72 -6.91 17.64
C GLN A 537 -37.25 -6.83 19.10
N ASN A 538 -36.25 -7.62 19.48
CA ASN A 538 -35.69 -7.60 20.85
C ASN A 538 -34.89 -6.32 21.18
N LYS A 539 -34.54 -5.51 20.17
CA LYS A 539 -33.69 -4.32 20.33
C LYS A 539 -34.44 -3.00 20.09
N VAL A 540 -35.62 -3.05 19.47
CA VAL A 540 -36.47 -1.89 19.18
C VAL A 540 -37.87 -2.14 19.72
N ILE A 541 -38.13 -1.57 20.90
CA ILE A 541 -39.39 -1.77 21.65
C ILE A 541 -40.50 -0.86 21.12
N GLY A 542 -41.74 -1.35 21.12
CA GLY A 542 -42.95 -0.58 20.78
C GLY A 542 -43.19 -0.37 19.29
N GLN A 543 -42.37 -0.95 18.41
CA GLN A 543 -42.37 -0.66 16.95
C GLN A 543 -42.45 -1.93 16.08
N ASN A 544 -43.19 -2.95 16.52
CA ASN A 544 -43.26 -4.26 15.86
C ASN A 544 -43.73 -4.18 14.39
N GLU A 545 -44.73 -3.34 14.09
CA GLU A 545 -45.23 -3.17 12.72
C GLU A 545 -44.16 -2.53 11.81
N ALA A 546 -43.44 -1.53 12.30
CA ALA A 546 -42.36 -0.86 11.57
C ALA A 546 -41.22 -1.83 11.26
N VAL A 547 -40.79 -2.61 12.25
CA VAL A 547 -39.73 -3.63 12.09
C VAL A 547 -40.12 -4.67 11.05
N LEU A 548 -41.36 -5.17 11.12
CA LEU A 548 -41.85 -6.21 10.21
C LEU A 548 -42.01 -5.71 8.77
N LYS A 549 -42.45 -4.46 8.56
CA LYS A 549 -42.51 -3.85 7.21
C LYS A 549 -41.12 -3.69 6.59
N ILE A 550 -40.16 -3.14 7.35
CA ILE A 550 -38.79 -2.96 6.88
C ILE A 550 -38.14 -4.30 6.56
N ALA A 551 -38.22 -5.27 7.49
CA ALA A 551 -37.61 -6.57 7.30
C ALA A 551 -38.16 -7.28 6.05
N ARG A 552 -39.48 -7.26 5.84
CA ARG A 552 -40.11 -7.79 4.62
C ARG A 552 -39.65 -7.07 3.36
N SER A 553 -39.51 -5.74 3.40
CA SER A 553 -39.05 -4.98 2.24
C SER A 553 -37.59 -5.31 1.88
N ILE A 554 -36.70 -5.38 2.87
CA ILE A 554 -35.30 -5.79 2.68
C ILE A 554 -35.21 -7.23 2.16
N GLN A 555 -35.97 -8.17 2.74
CA GLN A 555 -36.03 -9.56 2.29
C GLN A 555 -36.47 -9.69 0.83
N ARG A 556 -37.51 -8.95 0.40
CA ARG A 556 -37.96 -8.95 -1.00
C ARG A 556 -36.87 -8.47 -1.95
N ASN A 557 -36.15 -7.41 -1.57
CA ASN A 557 -35.12 -6.83 -2.42
C ASN A 557 -33.89 -7.74 -2.53
N ARG A 558 -33.52 -8.43 -1.43
CA ARG A 558 -32.42 -9.40 -1.40
C ARG A 558 -32.74 -10.75 -2.04
N ALA A 559 -34.01 -11.13 -2.14
CA ALA A 559 -34.44 -12.33 -2.87
C ALA A 559 -34.30 -12.23 -4.41
N GLY A 560 -33.69 -11.15 -4.93
CA GLY A 560 -33.47 -10.93 -6.36
C GLY A 560 -34.71 -10.47 -7.13
N LEU A 561 -35.77 -10.07 -6.43
CA LEU A 561 -37.03 -9.60 -7.05
C LEU A 561 -37.01 -8.11 -7.43
N LYS A 562 -35.99 -7.36 -7.01
CA LYS A 562 -35.81 -5.93 -7.31
C LYS A 562 -34.66 -5.73 -8.29
N ASP A 563 -34.70 -4.61 -9.02
CA ASP A 563 -33.64 -4.17 -9.93
C ASP A 563 -32.28 -4.09 -9.19
N PRO A 564 -31.24 -4.80 -9.65
CA PRO A 564 -29.91 -4.79 -9.03
C PRO A 564 -29.21 -3.43 -9.12
N ASN A 565 -29.70 -2.50 -9.95
CA ASN A 565 -29.15 -1.16 -10.06
C ASN A 565 -29.69 -0.18 -9.02
N LYS A 566 -30.58 -0.59 -8.12
CA LYS A 566 -31.16 0.28 -7.09
C LYS A 566 -30.60 -0.03 -5.69
N PRO A 567 -30.69 0.92 -4.74
CA PRO A 567 -30.36 0.66 -3.35
C PRO A 567 -31.16 -0.53 -2.78
N ILE A 568 -30.56 -1.23 -1.81
CA ILE A 568 -31.15 -2.38 -1.10
C ILE A 568 -32.52 -2.04 -0.54
N GLY A 569 -32.69 -0.81 -0.05
CA GLY A 569 -33.99 -0.33 0.45
C GLY A 569 -33.99 1.18 0.59
N SER A 570 -35.10 1.82 0.24
CA SER A 570 -35.34 3.25 0.48
C SER A 570 -36.59 3.45 1.32
N PHE A 571 -36.44 4.11 2.48
CA PHE A 571 -37.50 4.21 3.48
C PHE A 571 -37.65 5.64 4.01
N ILE A 572 -38.90 6.08 4.23
CA ILE A 572 -39.21 7.25 5.06
C ILE A 572 -39.72 6.78 6.42
N PHE A 573 -39.10 7.22 7.50
CA PHE A 573 -39.49 6.96 8.88
C PHE A 573 -40.28 8.15 9.46
N LEU A 574 -41.58 7.95 9.69
CA LEU A 574 -42.51 8.94 10.22
C LEU A 574 -42.84 8.67 11.68
N GLY A 575 -43.06 9.72 12.47
CA GLY A 575 -43.38 9.61 13.89
C GLY A 575 -42.91 10.81 14.70
N GLN A 576 -43.11 10.81 16.01
CA GLN A 576 -42.62 11.86 16.90
C GLN A 576 -41.12 11.71 17.18
N THR A 577 -40.50 12.75 17.73
CA THR A 577 -39.11 12.65 18.19
C THR A 577 -39.02 11.71 19.40
N GLY A 578 -38.02 10.82 19.43
CA GLY A 578 -37.76 9.95 20.59
C GLY A 578 -38.51 8.62 20.61
N VAL A 579 -39.21 8.24 19.53
CA VAL A 579 -39.93 6.96 19.41
C VAL A 579 -39.10 5.79 18.87
N GLY A 580 -37.85 6.02 18.45
CA GLY A 580 -36.92 4.95 18.04
C GLY A 580 -36.48 4.92 16.57
N LYS A 581 -36.83 5.93 15.74
CA LYS A 581 -36.42 5.99 14.31
C LYS A 581 -34.91 5.80 14.08
N THR A 582 -34.10 6.62 14.73
CA THR A 582 -32.62 6.55 14.64
C THR A 582 -32.09 5.27 15.26
N GLN A 583 -32.75 4.74 16.30
CA GLN A 583 -32.34 3.50 16.95
C GLN A 583 -32.51 2.30 16.01
N LEU A 584 -33.62 2.24 15.26
CA LEU A 584 -33.82 1.20 14.26
C LEU A 584 -32.76 1.24 13.15
N ALA A 585 -32.37 2.43 12.68
CA ALA A 585 -31.28 2.58 11.71
C ALA A 585 -29.94 2.06 12.25
N LYS A 586 -29.61 2.32 13.52
CA LYS A 586 -28.41 1.80 14.19
C LYS A 586 -28.44 0.27 14.31
N VAL A 587 -29.58 -0.29 14.71
CA VAL A 587 -29.74 -1.74 14.82
C VAL A 587 -29.64 -2.39 13.45
N LEU A 588 -30.24 -1.82 12.41
CA LEU A 588 -30.11 -2.31 11.03
C LEU A 588 -28.65 -2.32 10.55
N ALA A 589 -27.90 -1.26 10.81
CA ALA A 589 -26.48 -1.21 10.46
C ALA A 589 -25.69 -2.35 11.16
N LYS A 590 -25.97 -2.57 12.44
CA LYS A 590 -25.33 -3.62 13.23
C LYS A 590 -25.71 -5.03 12.79
N GLU A 591 -26.99 -5.33 12.57
CA GLU A 591 -27.42 -6.70 12.23
C GLU A 591 -27.12 -7.08 10.77
N LEU A 592 -27.17 -6.11 9.84
CA LEU A 592 -26.97 -6.38 8.41
C LEU A 592 -25.51 -6.23 7.99
N PHE A 593 -24.77 -5.29 8.58
CA PHE A 593 -23.39 -5.00 8.19
C PHE A 593 -22.37 -5.32 9.30
N ASP A 594 -22.79 -5.98 10.38
CA ASP A 594 -21.95 -6.40 11.52
C ASP A 594 -21.10 -5.26 12.14
N SER A 595 -21.48 -4.00 11.90
CA SER A 595 -20.74 -2.81 12.35
C SER A 595 -21.68 -1.64 12.62
N GLU A 596 -21.54 -0.99 13.78
CA GLU A 596 -22.25 0.26 14.07
C GLU A 596 -21.69 1.43 13.24
N ASP A 597 -20.42 1.35 12.80
CA ASP A 597 -19.76 2.35 11.95
C ASP A 597 -20.18 2.28 10.49
N ALA A 598 -21.04 1.31 10.13
CA ALA A 598 -21.74 1.26 8.85
C ALA A 598 -22.95 2.19 8.81
N LEU A 599 -23.23 2.96 9.87
CA LEU A 599 -24.25 4.02 9.85
C LEU A 599 -23.65 5.36 9.42
N VAL A 600 -23.97 5.79 8.20
CA VAL A 600 -23.66 7.14 7.69
C VAL A 600 -24.82 8.06 8.05
N ARG A 601 -24.70 8.79 9.16
CA ARG A 601 -25.70 9.77 9.59
C ARG A 601 -25.39 11.18 9.07
N ILE A 602 -26.40 11.83 8.50
CA ILE A 602 -26.35 13.21 8.03
C ILE A 602 -27.59 13.95 8.52
N ASP A 603 -27.38 15.10 9.19
CA ASP A 603 -28.47 15.97 9.66
C ASP A 603 -28.87 16.94 8.55
N MET A 604 -30.11 16.84 8.06
CA MET A 604 -30.62 17.68 6.98
C MET A 604 -30.90 19.13 7.40
N SER A 605 -30.91 19.42 8.71
CA SER A 605 -30.95 20.79 9.22
C SER A 605 -29.70 21.59 8.82
N GLU A 606 -28.58 20.93 8.54
CA GLU A 606 -27.36 21.59 8.06
C GLU A 606 -27.40 21.93 6.56
N TYR A 607 -28.41 21.45 5.83
CA TYR A 607 -28.53 21.57 4.38
C TYR A 607 -29.81 22.31 3.95
N MET A 608 -30.28 23.21 4.81
CA MET A 608 -31.40 24.11 4.52
C MET A 608 -31.08 25.11 3.39
N GLU A 609 -29.81 25.48 3.27
CA GLU A 609 -29.34 26.47 2.30
C GLU A 609 -28.73 25.82 1.07
N LYS A 610 -28.96 26.41 -0.10
CA LYS A 610 -28.52 25.86 -1.39
C LYS A 610 -27.01 25.62 -1.48
N PHE A 611 -26.19 26.49 -0.89
CA PHE A 611 -24.72 26.34 -0.95
C PHE A 611 -24.20 25.22 -0.05
N ALA A 612 -24.92 24.86 1.03
CA ALA A 612 -24.52 23.77 1.91
C ALA A 612 -24.56 22.41 1.22
N ILE A 613 -25.36 22.25 0.17
CA ILE A 613 -25.48 21.02 -0.64
C ILE A 613 -24.14 20.63 -1.25
N SER A 614 -23.30 21.61 -1.61
CA SER A 614 -21.94 21.34 -2.10
C SER A 614 -21.10 20.56 -1.08
N ARG A 615 -21.38 20.65 0.23
CA ARG A 615 -20.70 19.83 1.24
C ARG A 615 -21.11 18.34 1.19
N LEU A 616 -22.27 17.98 0.62
CA LEU A 616 -22.69 16.57 0.49
C LEU A 616 -21.96 15.86 -0.64
N VAL A 617 -21.83 16.54 -1.78
CA VAL A 617 -21.34 15.97 -3.05
C VAL A 617 -19.88 16.34 -3.32
N GLY A 618 -19.45 17.50 -2.84
CA GLY A 618 -18.15 18.12 -3.09
C GLY A 618 -18.34 19.53 -3.68
N ALA A 619 -17.42 20.44 -3.39
CA ALA A 619 -17.44 21.77 -4.00
C ALA A 619 -17.16 21.64 -5.52
N PRO A 620 -17.76 22.46 -6.39
CA PRO A 620 -17.44 22.46 -7.82
C PRO A 620 -16.05 23.06 -8.12
N PRO A 621 -15.47 22.80 -9.32
CA PRO A 621 -14.16 23.32 -9.69
C PRO A 621 -14.06 24.85 -9.53
N GLY A 622 -13.01 25.31 -8.84
CA GLY A 622 -12.75 26.74 -8.60
C GLY A 622 -13.28 27.30 -7.27
N TYR A 623 -13.89 26.47 -6.42
CA TYR A 623 -14.32 26.84 -5.07
C TYR A 623 -13.40 26.23 -4.00
N VAL A 624 -13.33 26.87 -2.82
CA VAL A 624 -12.56 26.36 -1.67
C VAL A 624 -13.14 25.00 -1.25
N GLY A 625 -12.27 24.00 -1.08
CA GLY A 625 -12.68 22.62 -0.77
C GLY A 625 -13.02 21.77 -2.00
N TYR A 626 -12.68 22.21 -3.22
CA TYR A 626 -12.85 21.40 -4.45
C TYR A 626 -12.11 20.05 -4.39
N GLU A 627 -10.95 20.01 -3.73
CA GLU A 627 -10.16 18.78 -3.55
C GLU A 627 -10.68 17.90 -2.40
N GLU A 628 -11.54 18.44 -1.53
CA GLU A 628 -12.20 17.68 -0.48
C GLU A 628 -13.50 17.08 -1.06
N GLY A 629 -13.53 15.76 -1.23
CA GLY A 629 -14.75 15.07 -1.66
C GLY A 629 -15.94 15.31 -0.72
N GLY A 630 -17.16 15.10 -1.21
CA GLY A 630 -18.36 15.37 -0.43
C GLY A 630 -18.54 14.48 0.80
N GLN A 631 -19.17 14.99 1.84
CA GLN A 631 -19.40 14.26 3.09
C GLN A 631 -20.24 12.99 2.93
N LEU A 632 -21.18 12.98 1.98
CA LEU A 632 -21.98 11.79 1.66
C LEU A 632 -21.22 10.90 0.67
N THR A 633 -20.75 11.49 -0.43
CA THR A 633 -20.07 10.77 -1.51
C THR A 633 -18.81 10.05 -1.02
N GLU A 634 -17.94 10.69 -0.22
CA GLU A 634 -16.74 10.04 0.35
C GLU A 634 -17.05 8.92 1.34
N LYS A 635 -18.03 9.12 2.22
CA LYS A 635 -18.38 8.12 3.25
C LYS A 635 -18.96 6.86 2.60
N VAL A 636 -19.84 7.02 1.61
CA VAL A 636 -20.41 5.89 0.87
C VAL A 636 -19.36 5.28 -0.04
N ARG A 637 -18.46 6.07 -0.65
CA ARG A 637 -17.35 5.54 -1.44
C ARG A 637 -16.44 4.62 -0.63
N ARG A 638 -16.05 5.04 0.59
CA ARG A 638 -15.21 4.23 1.48
C ARG A 638 -15.94 3.04 2.09
N LYS A 639 -17.26 3.13 2.24
CA LYS A 639 -18.11 2.08 2.84
C LYS A 639 -19.42 1.93 2.02
N PRO A 640 -19.37 1.22 0.88
CA PRO A 640 -20.55 1.09 0.01
C PRO A 640 -21.66 0.22 0.64
N TYR A 641 -21.32 -0.59 1.66
CA TYR A 641 -22.26 -1.36 2.47
C TYR A 641 -22.57 -0.59 3.75
N CYS A 642 -23.54 0.30 3.68
CA CYS A 642 -23.90 1.15 4.80
C CYS A 642 -25.39 1.47 4.85
N VAL A 643 -25.85 1.87 6.03
CA VAL A 643 -27.13 2.53 6.21
C VAL A 643 -26.88 4.04 6.12
N VAL A 644 -27.45 4.69 5.11
CA VAL A 644 -27.43 6.15 4.96
C VAL A 644 -28.68 6.71 5.67
N LEU A 645 -28.47 7.42 6.77
CA LEU A 645 -29.54 8.04 7.55
C LEU A 645 -29.55 9.55 7.32
N LEU A 646 -30.57 10.03 6.61
CA LEU A 646 -30.87 11.44 6.40
C LEU A 646 -31.90 11.88 7.46
N ASP A 647 -31.43 12.54 8.51
CA ASP A 647 -32.27 12.94 9.65
C ASP A 647 -33.00 14.26 9.35
N GLU A 648 -34.30 14.34 9.67
CA GLU A 648 -35.14 15.54 9.48
C GLU A 648 -35.19 16.06 8.03
N ILE A 649 -35.44 15.15 7.08
CA ILE A 649 -35.41 15.39 5.63
C ILE A 649 -36.34 16.51 5.16
N GLU A 650 -37.40 16.83 5.91
CA GLU A 650 -38.31 17.94 5.61
C GLU A 650 -37.66 19.33 5.72
N LYS A 651 -36.52 19.46 6.40
CA LYS A 651 -35.80 20.72 6.55
C LYS A 651 -34.82 20.97 5.40
N ALA A 652 -34.46 19.94 4.64
CA ALA A 652 -33.49 20.06 3.55
C ALA A 652 -33.98 21.04 2.46
N HIS A 653 -33.03 21.66 1.77
CA HIS A 653 -33.31 22.39 0.54
C HIS A 653 -33.83 21.43 -0.56
N PRO A 654 -34.79 21.84 -1.42
CA PRO A 654 -35.37 20.97 -2.46
C PRO A 654 -34.37 20.30 -3.41
N ASP A 655 -33.26 20.96 -3.71
CA ASP A 655 -32.20 20.41 -4.57
C ASP A 655 -31.55 19.13 -3.99
N VAL A 656 -31.64 18.89 -2.68
CA VAL A 656 -31.21 17.63 -2.06
C VAL A 656 -32.10 16.46 -2.54
N PHE A 657 -33.40 16.68 -2.73
CA PHE A 657 -34.31 15.65 -3.24
C PHE A 657 -33.98 15.28 -4.69
N ASN A 658 -33.63 16.28 -5.51
CA ASN A 658 -33.21 16.06 -6.91
C ASN A 658 -31.95 15.19 -6.98
N MET A 659 -30.98 15.45 -6.11
CA MET A 659 -29.78 14.64 -5.97
C MET A 659 -30.13 13.20 -5.55
N MET A 660 -31.05 13.04 -4.59
CA MET A 660 -31.47 11.72 -4.11
C MET A 660 -32.29 10.94 -5.14
N LEU A 661 -33.00 11.59 -6.08
CA LEU A 661 -33.69 10.89 -7.17
C LEU A 661 -32.71 10.04 -8.00
N GLN A 662 -31.53 10.60 -8.32
CA GLN A 662 -30.48 9.87 -9.05
C GLN A 662 -30.03 8.62 -8.29
N VAL A 663 -29.85 8.76 -6.97
CA VAL A 663 -29.46 7.66 -6.08
C VAL A 663 -30.53 6.57 -6.01
N LEU A 664 -31.80 6.97 -5.90
CA LEU A 664 -32.94 6.04 -5.77
C LEU A 664 -33.26 5.30 -7.09
N ASP A 665 -32.98 5.93 -8.22
CA ASP A 665 -33.28 5.40 -9.55
C ASP A 665 -32.19 4.52 -10.11
N ASP A 666 -30.97 5.06 -10.14
CA ASP A 666 -29.85 4.43 -10.83
C ASP A 666 -28.82 3.82 -9.87
N GLY A 667 -28.97 4.05 -8.57
CA GLY A 667 -28.05 3.54 -7.55
C GLY A 667 -26.65 4.15 -7.64
N TYR A 668 -26.48 5.31 -8.29
CA TYR A 668 -25.22 6.04 -8.26
C TYR A 668 -25.43 7.54 -8.02
N LEU A 669 -24.42 8.18 -7.46
CA LEU A 669 -24.31 9.63 -7.35
C LEU A 669 -23.01 10.09 -7.98
N THR A 670 -23.06 11.10 -8.83
CA THR A 670 -21.84 11.69 -9.39
C THR A 670 -21.35 12.79 -8.47
N ASP A 671 -20.10 12.71 -8.02
CA ASP A 671 -19.48 13.76 -7.21
C ASP A 671 -19.07 14.98 -8.06
N SER A 672 -18.56 16.04 -7.41
CA SER A 672 -18.11 17.25 -8.11
C SER A 672 -16.85 17.06 -8.95
N LEU A 673 -16.11 15.98 -8.74
CA LEU A 673 -14.93 15.55 -9.51
C LEU A 673 -15.31 14.66 -10.70
N GLY A 674 -16.61 14.34 -10.87
CA GLY A 674 -17.10 13.48 -11.94
C GLY A 674 -17.02 11.98 -11.63
N ARG A 675 -16.68 11.59 -10.40
CA ARG A 675 -16.62 10.18 -9.98
C ARG A 675 -18.04 9.68 -9.71
N LYS A 676 -18.36 8.48 -10.22
CA LYS A 676 -19.64 7.81 -9.93
C LYS A 676 -19.51 6.97 -8.66
N ILE A 677 -20.21 7.37 -7.61
CA ILE A 677 -20.26 6.67 -6.32
C ILE A 677 -21.42 5.68 -6.33
N ASP A 678 -21.16 4.43 -5.94
CA ASP A 678 -22.14 3.34 -5.92
C ASP A 678 -22.97 3.33 -4.61
N PHE A 679 -24.30 3.36 -4.75
CA PHE A 679 -25.29 3.28 -3.68
C PHE A 679 -26.13 2.00 -3.73
N LYS A 680 -25.89 1.08 -4.68
CA LYS A 680 -26.67 -0.16 -4.85
C LYS A 680 -26.66 -1.04 -3.60
N ASN A 681 -25.56 -1.03 -2.85
CA ASN A 681 -25.39 -1.80 -1.62
C ASN A 681 -25.75 -1.02 -0.34
N THR A 682 -26.46 0.11 -0.47
CA THR A 682 -26.86 0.94 0.67
C THR A 682 -28.34 0.76 1.03
N ILE A 683 -28.65 1.01 2.31
CA ILE A 683 -30.03 1.20 2.78
C ILE A 683 -30.21 2.68 3.10
N ILE A 684 -31.14 3.34 2.42
CA ILE A 684 -31.40 4.77 2.56
C ILE A 684 -32.60 4.95 3.48
N ILE A 685 -32.38 5.59 4.62
CA ILE A 685 -33.40 5.89 5.62
C ILE A 685 -33.50 7.39 5.76
N MET A 686 -34.71 7.92 5.61
CA MET A 686 -35.01 9.33 5.77
C MET A 686 -35.95 9.50 6.94
N THR A 687 -35.57 10.23 7.99
CA THR A 687 -36.50 10.49 9.11
C THR A 687 -37.27 11.78 8.85
N SER A 688 -38.55 11.79 9.21
CA SER A 688 -39.36 13.00 9.15
C SER A 688 -40.38 13.07 10.28
N ASN A 689 -40.60 14.25 10.83
CA ASN A 689 -41.62 14.50 11.86
C ASN A 689 -42.95 14.98 11.25
N VAL A 690 -43.06 15.00 9.92
CA VAL A 690 -44.26 15.38 9.17
C VAL A 690 -45.44 14.46 9.52
N GLY A 691 -46.62 15.06 9.65
CA GLY A 691 -47.87 14.34 9.97
C GLY A 691 -48.05 14.02 11.46
N ALA A 692 -46.99 14.03 12.28
CA ALA A 692 -47.07 13.63 13.70
C ALA A 692 -47.95 14.55 14.57
N ARG A 693 -47.99 15.87 14.27
CA ARG A 693 -48.87 16.83 14.97
C ARG A 693 -50.34 16.66 14.59
N GLN A 694 -50.63 16.47 13.30
CA GLN A 694 -51.99 16.33 12.77
C GLN A 694 -52.66 15.03 13.27
N LEU A 695 -51.86 13.97 13.42
CA LEU A 695 -52.30 12.72 14.03
C LEU A 695 -52.67 12.89 15.52
N LYS A 696 -51.94 13.75 16.24
CA LYS A 696 -52.19 14.06 17.66
C LYS A 696 -53.49 14.85 17.85
N ASP A 697 -53.70 15.87 17.03
CA ASP A 697 -54.88 16.74 17.12
C ASP A 697 -56.17 15.97 16.79
N PHE A 698 -56.10 14.98 15.89
CA PHE A 698 -57.22 14.08 15.58
C PHE A 698 -57.56 13.14 16.75
N GLY A 699 -56.54 12.63 17.46
CA GLY A 699 -56.73 11.76 18.63
C GLY A 699 -57.29 12.46 19.88
N GLN A 700 -57.27 13.80 19.94
CA GLN A 700 -57.78 14.61 21.07
C GLN A 700 -59.13 15.29 20.81
N GLY A 701 -59.86 14.93 19.74
CA GLY A 701 -61.21 15.41 19.49
C GLY A 701 -62.17 15.05 20.64
N VAL A 702 -62.72 16.08 21.30
CA VAL A 702 -63.59 15.98 22.49
C VAL A 702 -64.85 15.15 22.22
N GLY A 703 -65.00 14.06 22.97
CA GLY A 703 -66.28 13.39 23.29
C GLY A 703 -66.93 12.58 22.15
N PHE A 704 -67.31 11.32 22.46
CA PHE A 704 -68.00 10.34 21.58
C PHE A 704 -67.10 9.58 20.59
N GLY A 705 -66.36 8.60 21.12
CA GLY A 705 -65.83 7.47 20.37
C GLY A 705 -66.84 6.33 20.32
N THR A 706 -67.57 6.20 19.22
CA THR A 706 -68.32 4.98 18.89
C THR A 706 -67.36 3.90 18.38
N ALA A 707 -67.66 2.62 18.58
CA ALA A 707 -66.82 1.49 18.13
C ALA A 707 -66.49 1.54 16.62
N ALA A 708 -67.35 2.17 15.81
CA ALA A 708 -67.12 2.41 14.39
C ALA A 708 -65.98 3.41 14.08
N LYS A 709 -65.76 4.42 14.95
CA LYS A 709 -64.64 5.37 14.80
C LYS A 709 -63.28 4.74 15.11
N VAL A 710 -63.24 3.75 16.00
CA VAL A 710 -62.01 3.01 16.33
C VAL A 710 -61.61 2.12 15.15
N ALA A 711 -62.58 1.47 14.49
CA ALA A 711 -62.33 0.65 13.30
C ALA A 711 -61.91 1.46 12.05
N GLN A 712 -62.34 2.73 11.94
CA GLN A 712 -61.95 3.65 10.85
C GLN A 712 -60.76 4.58 11.20
N ALA A 713 -60.18 4.43 12.40
CA ALA A 713 -59.07 5.29 12.83
C ALA A 713 -57.79 5.04 12.00
N ASP A 714 -57.53 3.78 11.67
CA ASP A 714 -56.32 3.39 10.93
C ASP A 714 -56.32 3.91 9.49
N ASP A 715 -57.43 3.75 8.74
CA ASP A 715 -57.53 4.24 7.36
C ASP A 715 -57.51 5.78 7.29
N ASN A 716 -58.16 6.45 8.24
CA ASN A 716 -58.11 7.90 8.32
C ASN A 716 -56.71 8.41 8.71
N SER A 717 -56.01 7.72 9.62
CA SER A 717 -54.63 8.08 9.99
C SER A 717 -53.66 8.00 8.81
N LYS A 718 -53.77 6.94 7.98
CA LYS A 718 -53.00 6.81 6.74
C LYS A 718 -53.30 7.94 5.77
N SER A 719 -54.57 8.30 5.58
CA SER A 719 -54.95 9.39 4.69
C SER A 719 -54.38 10.75 5.14
N ILE A 720 -54.31 11.00 6.45
CA ILE A 720 -53.72 12.21 7.02
C ILE A 720 -52.21 12.23 6.76
N ILE A 721 -51.54 11.10 6.99
CA ILE A 721 -50.10 10.95 6.72
C ILE A 721 -49.80 11.16 5.24
N GLU A 722 -50.52 10.50 4.33
CA GLU A 722 -50.32 10.64 2.89
C GLU A 722 -50.52 12.09 2.42
N ASN A 723 -51.57 12.76 2.92
CA ASN A 723 -51.83 14.15 2.60
C ASN A 723 -50.74 15.08 3.14
N ALA A 724 -50.17 14.78 4.31
CA ALA A 724 -49.05 15.53 4.87
C ALA A 724 -47.77 15.33 4.03
N LEU A 725 -47.48 14.09 3.62
CA LEU A 725 -46.35 13.76 2.76
C LEU A 725 -46.44 14.45 1.39
N LYS A 726 -47.60 14.38 0.73
CA LYS A 726 -47.82 15.02 -0.59
C LYS A 726 -47.71 16.54 -0.56
N LYS A 727 -47.86 17.17 0.62
CA LYS A 727 -47.65 18.61 0.80
C LYS A 727 -46.18 18.97 0.96
N THR A 728 -45.39 18.11 1.59
CA THR A 728 -43.98 18.36 1.88
C THR A 728 -43.05 17.87 0.77
N PHE A 729 -43.33 16.71 0.19
CA PHE A 729 -42.50 16.05 -0.81
C PHE A 729 -43.22 15.98 -2.16
N ALA A 730 -42.46 16.17 -3.24
CA ALA A 730 -42.99 16.00 -4.59
C ALA A 730 -43.43 14.54 -4.82
N PRO A 731 -44.53 14.29 -5.57
CA PRO A 731 -44.98 12.94 -5.89
C PRO A 731 -43.91 12.09 -6.57
N GLU A 732 -43.05 12.71 -7.39
CA GLU A 732 -41.94 12.05 -8.05
C GLU A 732 -40.99 11.38 -7.04
N PHE A 733 -40.64 12.10 -5.97
CA PHE A 733 -39.78 11.59 -4.90
C PHE A 733 -40.42 10.43 -4.14
N LEU A 734 -41.69 10.58 -3.76
CA LEU A 734 -42.44 9.55 -3.05
C LEU A 734 -42.57 8.24 -3.85
N ASN A 735 -42.71 8.34 -5.17
CA ASN A 735 -42.81 7.17 -6.05
C ASN A 735 -41.49 6.38 -6.20
N ARG A 736 -40.34 6.94 -5.79
CA ARG A 736 -39.04 6.24 -5.81
C ARG A 736 -38.66 5.59 -4.47
N ILE A 737 -39.50 5.78 -3.46
CA ILE A 737 -39.31 5.20 -2.13
C ILE A 737 -40.00 3.85 -2.09
N ASP A 738 -39.33 2.84 -1.53
CA ASP A 738 -39.89 1.48 -1.46
C ASP A 738 -41.05 1.39 -0.48
N ASP A 739 -40.94 2.04 0.68
CA ASP A 739 -42.00 2.03 1.70
C ASP A 739 -41.93 3.23 2.66
N VAL A 740 -43.08 3.58 3.23
CA VAL A 740 -43.22 4.60 4.28
C VAL A 740 -43.53 3.90 5.60
N ILE A 741 -42.62 4.05 6.55
CA ILE A 741 -42.66 3.36 7.83
C ILE A 741 -43.16 4.32 8.91
N VAL A 742 -44.30 3.99 9.51
CA VAL A 742 -44.91 4.78 10.58
C VAL A 742 -44.51 4.21 11.93
N PHE A 743 -44.00 5.07 12.81
CA PHE A 743 -43.66 4.74 14.18
C PHE A 743 -44.75 5.23 15.13
N ASN A 744 -45.17 4.34 16.02
CA ASN A 744 -46.21 4.61 17.00
C ASN A 744 -45.65 5.41 18.19
N SER A 745 -46.54 6.10 18.90
CA SER A 745 -46.16 6.76 20.17
C SER A 745 -45.88 5.69 21.22
N LEU A 746 -44.83 5.88 22.02
CA LEU A 746 -44.46 4.93 23.07
C LEU A 746 -45.46 4.97 24.23
N GLU A 747 -45.83 3.80 24.73
CA GLU A 747 -46.62 3.65 25.95
C GLU A 747 -45.71 3.47 27.17
N LYS A 748 -46.29 3.60 28.38
CA LYS A 748 -45.52 3.45 29.62
C LYS A 748 -44.85 2.07 29.73
N ALA A 749 -45.56 1.01 29.31
CA ALA A 749 -45.02 -0.35 29.26
C ALA A 749 -43.80 -0.48 28.33
N ASP A 750 -43.75 0.28 27.23
CA ASP A 750 -42.58 0.28 26.33
C ASP A 750 -41.38 0.92 27.03
N ILE A 751 -41.58 1.99 27.80
CA ILE A 751 -40.51 2.70 28.52
C ILE A 751 -39.88 1.82 29.59
N ASP A 752 -40.69 1.03 30.29
CA ASP A 752 -40.23 0.08 31.33
C ASP A 752 -39.30 -1.01 30.75
N LEU A 753 -39.44 -1.34 29.45
CA LEU A 753 -38.51 -2.23 28.75
C LEU A 753 -37.30 -1.47 28.19
N ILE A 754 -37.50 -0.24 27.69
CA ILE A 754 -36.43 0.58 27.13
C ILE A 754 -35.38 0.95 28.20
N ILE A 755 -35.80 1.16 29.44
CA ILE A 755 -34.87 1.48 30.54
C ILE A 755 -33.87 0.35 30.79
N GLU A 756 -34.26 -0.92 30.66
CA GLU A 756 -33.33 -2.04 30.80
C GLU A 756 -32.22 -2.00 29.74
N ILE A 757 -32.58 -1.64 28.51
CA ILE A 757 -31.64 -1.53 27.39
C ILE A 757 -30.64 -0.39 27.62
N GLU A 758 -31.10 0.76 28.12
CA GLU A 758 -30.20 1.90 28.40
C GLU A 758 -29.33 1.67 29.64
N LEU A 759 -29.87 1.04 30.70
CA LEU A 759 -29.10 0.68 31.89
C LEU A 759 -28.00 -0.33 31.61
N LYS A 760 -28.17 -1.26 30.65
CA LYS A 760 -27.13 -2.20 30.24
C LYS A 760 -25.82 -1.51 29.82
N LYS A 761 -25.91 -0.35 29.15
CA LYS A 761 -24.74 0.44 28.77
C LYS A 761 -24.07 1.08 29.98
N LEU A 762 -24.87 1.53 30.96
CA LEU A 762 -24.36 2.08 32.20
C LEU A 762 -23.64 0.99 33.02
N TYR A 763 -24.24 -0.19 33.15
CA TYR A 763 -23.63 -1.33 33.86
C TYR A 763 -22.28 -1.73 33.26
N SER A 764 -22.16 -1.77 31.92
CA SER A 764 -20.87 -2.06 31.26
C SER A 764 -19.79 -1.04 31.61
N ARG A 765 -20.11 0.27 31.56
CA ARG A 765 -19.17 1.34 31.90
C ARG A 765 -18.74 1.29 33.37
N ILE A 766 -19.67 0.97 34.27
CA ILE A 766 -19.38 0.86 35.71
C ILE A 766 -18.55 -0.39 36.02
N ALA A 767 -18.81 -1.49 35.32
CA ALA A 767 -18.02 -2.73 35.43
C ALA A 767 -16.56 -2.53 34.97
N GLU A 768 -16.33 -1.75 33.91
CA GLU A 768 -14.97 -1.38 33.47
C GLU A 768 -14.22 -0.53 34.51
N LEU A 769 -14.94 0.27 35.31
CA LEU A 769 -14.39 1.00 36.44
C LEU A 769 -14.15 0.10 37.67
N GLY A 770 -14.52 -1.18 37.60
CA GLY A 770 -14.33 -2.17 38.65
C GLY A 770 -15.41 -2.19 39.74
N TYR A 771 -16.62 -1.68 39.46
CA TYR A 771 -17.75 -1.73 40.40
C TYR A 771 -18.91 -2.55 39.82
N LYS A 772 -19.75 -3.11 40.69
CA LYS A 772 -20.97 -3.82 40.26
C LYS A 772 -22.20 -3.02 40.68
N LEU A 773 -22.97 -2.49 39.73
CA LEU A 773 -24.20 -1.74 40.03
C LEU A 773 -25.45 -2.63 39.85
N SER A 774 -26.34 -2.59 40.83
CA SER A 774 -27.68 -3.18 40.78
C SER A 774 -28.76 -2.15 41.14
N LEU A 775 -29.89 -2.18 40.43
CA LEU A 775 -31.04 -1.30 40.66
C LEU A 775 -32.27 -2.16 40.95
N THR A 776 -33.04 -1.81 41.97
CA THR A 776 -34.31 -2.47 42.27
C THR A 776 -35.37 -2.15 41.20
N ASP A 777 -36.40 -2.99 41.06
CA ASP A 777 -37.48 -2.73 40.09
C ASP A 777 -38.27 -1.46 40.45
N ARG A 778 -38.33 -1.10 41.74
CA ARG A 778 -38.91 0.18 42.18
C ARG A 778 -38.09 1.38 41.71
N ALA A 779 -36.77 1.31 41.83
CA ALA A 779 -35.86 2.34 41.32
C ALA A 779 -35.97 2.48 39.79
N LYS A 780 -36.02 1.36 39.06
CA LYS A 780 -36.22 1.37 37.60
C LYS A 780 -37.56 2.02 37.22
N ALA A 781 -38.66 1.62 37.85
CA ALA A 781 -39.99 2.19 37.59
C ALA A 781 -40.05 3.69 37.90
N PHE A 782 -39.36 4.15 38.95
CA PHE A 782 -39.25 5.57 39.28
C PHE A 782 -38.51 6.37 38.18
N ILE A 783 -37.36 5.84 37.71
CA ILE A 783 -36.60 6.48 36.64
C ILE A 783 -37.39 6.47 35.33
N ALA A 784 -38.10 5.38 35.03
CA ALA A 784 -38.97 5.28 33.85
C ALA A 784 -40.10 6.32 33.89
N ASP A 785 -40.75 6.51 35.04
CA ASP A 785 -41.81 7.51 35.22
C ASP A 785 -41.29 8.95 35.07
N LYS A 786 -40.12 9.25 35.63
CA LYS A 786 -39.46 10.57 35.48
C LYS A 786 -38.88 10.79 34.08
N GLY A 787 -38.56 9.70 33.38
CA GLY A 787 -37.99 9.69 32.03
C GLY A 787 -39.02 9.62 30.91
N PHE A 788 -40.31 9.45 31.22
CA PHE A 788 -41.39 9.35 30.25
C PHE A 788 -42.04 10.70 29.98
N ASP A 789 -42.08 11.07 28.70
CA ASP A 789 -42.89 12.18 28.23
C ASP A 789 -43.65 11.77 26.97
N LYS A 790 -44.97 11.90 26.97
CA LYS A 790 -45.82 11.50 25.84
C LYS A 790 -45.51 12.24 24.54
N GLN A 791 -44.90 13.43 24.61
CA GLN A 791 -44.50 14.25 23.45
C GLN A 791 -43.06 14.00 22.99
N PHE A 792 -42.16 13.68 23.92
CA PHE A 792 -40.73 13.50 23.63
C PHE A 792 -40.26 12.03 23.65
N GLY A 793 -41.19 11.09 23.89
CA GLY A 793 -40.92 9.66 23.95
C GLY A 793 -39.90 9.31 25.03
N ALA A 794 -38.96 8.43 24.69
CA ALA A 794 -37.90 7.99 25.62
C ALA A 794 -36.70 8.96 25.69
N ARG A 795 -36.74 10.12 25.01
CA ARG A 795 -35.60 11.06 24.98
C ARG A 795 -35.20 11.60 26.37
N PRO A 796 -36.13 11.91 27.30
CA PRO A 796 -35.78 12.36 28.65
C PRO A 796 -35.14 11.26 29.52
N LEU A 797 -35.29 9.98 29.16
CA LEU A 797 -34.85 8.85 29.96
C LEU A 797 -33.34 8.87 30.26
N LYS A 798 -32.50 9.21 29.26
CA LYS A 798 -31.05 9.36 29.49
C LYS A 798 -30.72 10.44 30.50
N ARG A 799 -31.45 11.55 30.46
CA ARG A 799 -31.29 12.64 31.42
C ARG A 799 -31.77 12.24 32.81
N ALA A 800 -32.82 11.43 32.91
CA ALA A 800 -33.28 10.87 34.18
C ALA A 800 -32.25 9.91 34.78
N ILE A 801 -31.68 8.99 33.98
CA ILE A 801 -30.59 8.11 34.43
C ILE A 801 -29.38 8.93 34.88
N GLN A 802 -28.95 9.92 34.10
CA GLN A 802 -27.84 10.79 34.48
C GLN A 802 -28.09 11.49 35.82
N LYS A 803 -29.25 12.16 35.95
CA LYS A 803 -29.58 12.96 37.13
C LYS A 803 -29.79 12.12 38.41
N TYR A 804 -30.44 10.97 38.31
CA TYR A 804 -30.85 10.20 39.48
C TYR A 804 -29.89 9.05 39.81
N VAL A 805 -29.14 8.56 38.82
CA VAL A 805 -28.21 7.42 38.99
C VAL A 805 -26.76 7.88 38.91
N GLU A 806 -26.35 8.49 37.79
CA GLU A 806 -24.94 8.85 37.58
C GLU A 806 -24.47 9.94 38.57
N ASP A 807 -25.26 11.00 38.79
CA ASP A 807 -24.89 12.08 39.71
C ASP A 807 -24.73 11.57 41.15
N SER A 808 -25.66 10.71 41.61
CA SER A 808 -25.59 10.09 42.95
C SER A 808 -24.41 9.13 43.10
N LEU A 809 -24.10 8.35 42.06
CA LEU A 809 -22.93 7.47 42.06
C LEU A 809 -21.62 8.26 42.06
N ALA A 810 -21.55 9.34 41.28
CA ALA A 810 -20.36 10.18 41.19
C ALA A 810 -20.03 10.84 42.55
N GLU A 811 -21.04 11.31 43.29
CA GLU A 811 -20.87 11.87 44.63
C GLU A 811 -20.31 10.83 45.63
N GLU A 812 -20.82 9.61 45.61
CA GLU A 812 -20.37 8.52 46.50
C GLU A 812 -18.96 7.99 46.13
N ILE A 813 -18.60 7.99 44.84
CA ILE A 813 -17.25 7.66 44.38
C ILE A 813 -16.24 8.73 44.81
N ILE A 814 -16.56 10.02 44.64
CA ILE A 814 -15.67 11.14 44.99
C ILE A 814 -15.46 11.24 46.50
N THR A 815 -16.50 10.98 47.29
CA THR A 815 -16.41 10.97 48.76
C THR A 815 -15.66 9.74 49.31
N SER A 816 -15.09 8.89 48.44
CA SER A 816 -14.21 7.76 48.77
C SER A 816 -14.85 6.70 49.67
N LYS A 817 -16.18 6.53 49.59
CA LYS A 817 -16.90 5.49 50.35
C LYS A 817 -16.89 4.12 49.67
N ILE A 818 -16.45 4.05 48.41
CA ILE A 818 -16.51 2.86 47.53
C ILE A 818 -15.09 2.45 47.12
N HIS A 819 -14.77 1.15 47.23
CA HIS A 819 -13.52 0.55 46.76
C HIS A 819 -13.77 -0.32 45.51
N SER A 820 -12.72 -0.51 44.69
CA SER A 820 -12.82 -1.38 43.51
C SER A 820 -13.16 -2.82 43.93
N GLY A 821 -14.22 -3.38 43.37
CA GLY A 821 -14.82 -4.67 43.73
C GLY A 821 -16.16 -4.57 44.46
N ASP A 822 -16.52 -3.40 45.01
CA ASP A 822 -17.76 -3.24 45.77
C ASP A 822 -19.02 -3.38 44.89
N GLU A 823 -20.08 -3.94 45.48
CA GLU A 823 -21.41 -4.02 44.90
C GLU A 823 -22.28 -2.87 45.40
N ILE A 824 -22.76 -2.05 44.47
CA ILE A 824 -23.59 -0.89 44.73
C ILE A 824 -25.03 -1.26 44.39
N MET A 825 -25.91 -1.16 45.38
CA MET A 825 -27.35 -1.35 45.22
C MET A 825 -28.06 0.00 45.36
N MET A 826 -28.93 0.34 44.41
CA MET A 826 -29.71 1.57 44.46
C MET A 826 -31.21 1.25 44.55
N ASP A 827 -31.88 1.85 45.53
CA ASP A 827 -33.32 1.71 45.76
C ASP A 827 -34.02 3.07 45.94
N LEU A 828 -35.34 3.10 45.83
CA LEU A 828 -36.16 4.28 46.05
C LEU A 828 -36.42 4.47 47.55
N LYS A 829 -36.12 5.66 48.08
CA LYS A 829 -36.36 5.99 49.49
C LYS A 829 -37.82 6.40 49.70
N ASP A 830 -38.48 5.79 50.69
CA ASP A 830 -39.96 5.78 50.89
C ASP A 830 -40.64 7.14 51.19
N ASP A 831 -39.97 8.29 51.05
CA ASP A 831 -40.61 9.61 51.18
C ASP A 831 -39.86 10.77 50.48
N SER A 832 -38.87 10.45 49.61
CA SER A 832 -38.06 11.44 48.90
C SER A 832 -37.95 11.12 47.41
N GLN A 833 -37.89 12.14 46.55
CA GLN A 833 -37.65 11.96 45.11
C GLN A 833 -36.17 11.65 44.79
N GLU A 834 -35.51 10.89 45.66
CA GLU A 834 -34.07 10.58 45.63
C GLU A 834 -33.85 9.08 45.80
N LEU A 835 -32.86 8.55 45.09
CA LEU A 835 -32.44 7.15 45.22
C LEU A 835 -31.44 7.03 46.38
N SER A 836 -31.62 6.03 47.24
CA SER A 836 -30.63 5.68 48.26
C SER A 836 -29.60 4.71 47.68
N VAL A 837 -28.34 4.90 48.06
CA VAL A 837 -27.21 4.05 47.66
C VAL A 837 -26.80 3.17 48.85
N GLU A 838 -26.89 1.86 48.70
CA GLU A 838 -26.38 0.87 49.63
C GLU A 838 -25.11 0.23 49.05
N ILE A 839 -24.02 0.23 49.83
CA ILE A 839 -22.72 -0.29 49.39
C ILE A 839 -22.45 -1.59 50.12
N HIS A 840 -22.40 -2.68 49.37
CA HIS A 840 -22.00 -4.00 49.84
C HIS A 840 -20.50 -4.17 49.54
N LYS A 841 -19.68 -4.14 50.60
CA LYS A 841 -18.24 -4.32 50.46
C LYS A 841 -17.91 -5.70 49.92
N ALA A 842 -16.97 -5.79 48.99
CA ALA A 842 -16.45 -7.07 48.54
C ALA A 842 -15.82 -7.84 49.72
N GLU A 843 -16.12 -9.14 49.85
CA GLU A 843 -15.38 -9.99 50.79
C GLU A 843 -13.91 -10.00 50.36
N GLU A 844 -13.00 -9.64 51.27
CA GLU A 844 -11.56 -9.78 51.05
C GLU A 844 -11.27 -11.22 50.60
N PRO A 845 -10.52 -11.43 49.49
CA PRO A 845 -10.08 -12.77 49.15
C PRO A 845 -9.20 -13.25 50.30
N LYS A 846 -9.68 -14.25 51.05
CA LYS A 846 -8.83 -15.01 51.96
C LYS A 846 -7.68 -15.56 51.12
N ASN A 847 -6.49 -15.02 51.32
CA ASN A 847 -5.24 -15.53 50.76
C ASN A 847 -5.24 -17.06 50.80
N GLN A 848 -5.27 -17.69 49.63
CA GLN A 848 -4.84 -19.06 49.39
C GLN A 848 -3.85 -19.08 48.25
#